data_AF-A0A7C8ME45-F1
#
_entry.id   AF-A0A7C8ME45-F1
#
_cell.length_a   1.000
_cell.length_b   1.000
_cell.length_c   1.000
_cell.angle_alpha   90.00
_cell.angle_beta   90.00
_cell.angle_gamma   90.00
#
_symmetry.space_group_name_H-M   'P 1'
#
loop_
_entity.id
_entity.type
_entity.pdbx_description
1 polymer ?
#
loop_
_entity_poly.entity_id
_entity_poly.type
_entity_poly.pdbx_seq_one_letter_code
_entity_poly.pdbx_strand_id
1 'polypeptide(L)'
;MAAELETRAAAGKQASLITFKGRPMDPGKIRRYLKDASRKESQHMLLEQNESGQLSGTHERIRSFLPFGNRIFLKWNMPYGILQQFQAHVIDHSSPINFAAATPSSDVMVTTPIESASSPQDAPTPTKTLIKKKQIMDRTRLFVQGRHDQLIGSMDKEERMRMSKWLYEYWFYSFKTAKTWGRGPKYWTADSLDFDRFSQVSLSRQPGTSSHAAASASHRFRGLQMPTNLCRWLIHLRPDSQEKVDQWEEQIPMTDPTASQDPRDESTWTPWPSEWREPPLQTRMRDALEHNDFSTLRVESLPVAVPQIAMAAQRSHNQLLEEALGFSIMSRNRELVVETWGKILEEKIDLSSLYPLHIATSYLDGYKVCCDVLDTLLYPKDHGLDVWSMYTNDLGHTVLDNLMISILKSHTSITPGTINTELRHEPRFVGEEIDICGHWDADSESIRALFAEGHPGVPFEWKHKFCHTSIQTICHCIVHMVQHISVPRFNTGSGLYLRQCFHCGTKLQLYPLHTLVVTAYHLASSGCKDEDLFGLVTCLLCLISHGVDSRSKANVSLNALLQFDGPENQCDHQELSPSELAEQFGASLQNYWTPKVRTGWKVFQRLLSICENEFESHRENDTEEEDEGSAPSNEEFIGAIPPEERLFENHNENHKGRFFGNRTDIATLWAAVQAEFLTYRRLDESSNWTSDYFDMQLLLKRLERGETVSVKLVDDGLLKTHCTCGHLPAFNFDNIATLHDATTEYIANLDVWQRATYSELEDKYW
;
A
#
# COMPACT_ATOMS: atom_id res chain seq x y z
N MET A 1 90.88 10.97 9.89
CA MET A 1 89.84 10.41 8.99
C MET A 1 88.88 9.60 9.84
N ALA A 2 87.80 10.21 10.30
CA ALA A 2 86.66 9.54 10.90
C ALA A 2 85.50 9.75 9.92
N ALA A 3 85.01 8.66 9.33
CA ALA A 3 83.86 8.69 8.44
C ALA A 3 82.62 8.26 9.23
N GLU A 4 81.67 9.20 9.34
CA GLU A 4 80.34 8.96 9.90
C GLU A 4 79.59 7.93 9.04
N LEU A 5 79.05 6.92 9.71
CA LEU A 5 78.05 6.02 9.16
C LEU A 5 76.69 6.76 9.18
N GLU A 6 76.39 7.48 8.09
CA GLU A 6 75.02 7.85 7.78
C GLU A 6 74.20 6.58 7.52
N THR A 7 73.18 6.37 8.35
CA THR A 7 72.24 5.26 8.18
C THR A 7 71.35 5.51 6.96
N ARG A 8 71.08 4.44 6.19
CA ARG A 8 70.15 4.33 5.04
C ARG A 8 68.72 4.83 5.29
N ALA A 9 68.40 5.38 6.46
CA ALA A 9 67.11 5.98 6.78
C ALA A 9 66.93 7.42 6.23
N ALA A 10 68.01 8.09 5.80
CA ALA A 10 67.95 9.48 5.32
C ALA A 10 67.69 9.64 3.81
N ALA A 11 67.84 8.58 3.01
CA ALA A 11 67.71 8.66 1.55
C ALA A 11 66.41 7.99 1.06
N GLY A 12 65.38 8.81 0.80
CA GLY A 12 64.32 8.46 -0.16
C GLY A 12 63.03 7.84 0.40
N LYS A 13 62.23 8.63 1.11
CA LYS A 13 60.76 8.55 1.01
C LYS A 13 60.21 9.97 0.97
N GLN A 14 59.88 10.48 -0.22
CA GLN A 14 59.02 11.66 -0.32
C GLN A 14 57.69 11.28 0.36
N ALA A 15 57.52 11.76 1.60
CA ALA A 15 56.31 11.48 2.38
C ALA A 15 55.13 12.16 1.67
N SER A 16 54.09 11.38 1.37
CA SER A 16 52.80 11.89 0.89
C SER A 16 52.36 13.06 1.77
N LEU A 17 52.19 14.24 1.18
CA LEU A 17 51.77 15.44 1.90
C LEU A 17 50.28 15.29 2.21
N ILE A 18 49.94 15.27 3.49
CA ILE A 18 48.55 15.20 3.94
C ILE A 18 48.18 16.56 4.53
N THR A 19 47.23 17.25 3.92
CA THR A 19 46.71 18.53 4.44
C THR A 19 45.36 18.33 5.10
N PHE A 20 45.18 18.85 6.31
CA PHE A 20 43.89 18.92 7.00
C PHE A 20 43.46 20.38 7.14
N LYS A 21 42.27 20.76 6.64
CA LYS A 21 41.79 22.16 6.61
C LYS A 21 42.82 23.14 6.03
N GLY A 22 43.46 22.75 4.93
CA GLY A 22 44.49 23.56 4.25
C GLY A 22 45.84 23.64 4.97
N ARG A 23 46.05 22.93 6.10
CA ARG A 23 47.33 22.91 6.83
C ARG A 23 48.04 21.56 6.69
N PRO A 24 49.35 21.52 6.38
CA PRO A 24 50.11 20.28 6.33
C PRO A 24 50.13 19.63 7.72
N MET A 25 49.75 18.35 7.77
CA MET A 25 49.73 17.55 8.99
C MET A 25 50.62 16.33 8.85
N ASP A 26 51.22 15.96 9.98
CA ASP A 26 51.90 14.69 10.13
C ASP A 26 50.93 13.51 9.90
N PRO A 27 51.29 12.51 9.08
CA PRO A 27 50.46 11.32 8.85
C PRO A 27 50.12 10.54 10.11
N GLY A 28 50.98 10.52 11.15
CA GLY A 28 50.66 9.87 12.42
C GLY A 28 49.54 10.59 13.18
N LYS A 29 49.60 11.93 13.22
CA LYS A 29 48.57 12.76 13.87
C LYS A 29 47.21 12.63 13.20
N ILE A 30 47.16 12.64 11.87
CA ILE A 30 45.89 12.50 11.15
C ILE A 30 45.28 11.11 11.31
N ARG A 31 46.11 10.06 11.37
CA ARG A 31 45.64 8.69 11.65
C ARG A 31 45.02 8.56 13.04
N ARG A 32 45.63 9.20 14.06
CA ARG A 32 45.08 9.22 15.42
C ARG A 32 43.75 9.97 15.45
N TYR A 33 43.70 11.14 14.82
CA TYR A 33 42.46 11.92 14.69
C TYR A 33 41.34 11.13 13.99
N LEU A 34 41.60 10.50 12.85
CA LEU A 34 40.62 9.70 12.12
C LEU A 34 40.12 8.50 12.94
N LYS A 35 41.00 7.85 13.71
CA LYS A 35 40.62 6.75 14.62
C LYS A 35 39.75 7.24 15.78
N ASP A 36 40.12 8.36 16.40
CA ASP A 36 39.39 8.91 17.54
C ASP A 36 38.03 9.48 17.12
N ALA A 37 37.95 10.13 15.96
CA ALA A 37 36.69 10.59 15.37
C ALA A 37 35.76 9.42 15.06
N SER A 38 36.24 8.40 14.34
CA SER A 38 35.45 7.19 14.03
C SER A 38 34.95 6.47 15.29
N ARG A 39 35.76 6.40 16.36
CA ARG A 39 35.34 5.79 17.64
C ARG A 39 34.25 6.58 18.34
N LYS A 40 34.39 7.91 18.42
CA LYS A 40 33.38 8.78 19.02
C LYS A 40 32.07 8.75 18.23
N GLU A 41 32.16 8.75 16.91
CA GLU A 41 31.00 8.69 16.02
C GLU A 41 30.22 7.37 16.18
N SER A 42 30.90 6.23 16.24
CA SER A 42 30.29 4.91 16.48
C SER A 42 29.52 4.79 17.81
N GLN A 43 29.93 5.51 18.86
CA GLN A 43 29.35 5.37 20.20
C GLN A 43 27.97 6.03 20.35
N HIS A 44 27.59 6.94 19.45
CA HIS A 44 26.37 7.73 19.55
C HIS A 44 25.38 7.54 18.38
N MET A 45 25.61 6.56 17.50
CA MET A 45 24.68 6.30 16.39
C MET A 45 23.37 5.68 16.91
N LEU A 46 22.26 6.27 16.47
CA LEU A 46 20.88 5.80 16.61
C LEU A 46 20.24 5.83 15.22
N LEU A 47 19.23 4.99 15.02
CA LEU A 47 18.29 5.15 13.91
C LEU A 47 17.44 6.41 14.21
N GLU A 48 17.59 7.44 13.38
CA GLU A 48 16.87 8.70 13.49
C GLU A 48 15.89 8.81 12.32
N GLN A 49 14.69 9.32 12.61
CA GLN A 49 13.75 9.75 11.58
C GLN A 49 14.19 11.13 11.06
N ASN A 50 13.98 11.38 9.77
CA ASN A 50 14.25 12.71 9.24
C ASN A 50 13.09 13.65 9.63
N GLU A 51 13.20 14.36 10.75
CA GLU A 51 12.21 15.34 11.23
C GLU A 51 12.07 16.58 10.31
N SER A 52 12.89 16.69 9.25
CA SER A 52 12.86 17.79 8.30
C SER A 52 11.82 17.60 7.18
N GLY A 53 10.56 17.42 7.58
CA GLY A 53 9.38 17.56 6.72
C GLY A 53 9.00 19.02 6.39
N GLN A 54 9.77 20.02 6.84
CA GLN A 54 9.63 21.37 6.31
C GLN A 54 10.14 21.41 4.87
N LEU A 55 9.19 21.43 3.94
CA LEU A 55 9.34 21.83 2.53
C LEU A 55 10.06 23.19 2.43
N SER A 56 11.39 23.18 2.53
CA SER A 56 12.21 24.22 1.93
C SER A 56 12.19 23.96 0.43
N GLY A 57 11.30 24.67 -0.27
CA GLY A 57 11.19 24.62 -1.72
C GLY A 57 12.55 24.96 -2.33
N THR A 58 13.21 23.95 -2.94
CA THR A 58 14.20 24.05 -4.04
C THR A 58 15.00 22.77 -4.28
N HIS A 59 14.81 21.68 -3.54
CA HIS A 59 15.52 20.42 -3.83
C HIS A 59 14.57 19.27 -4.20
N GLU A 60 14.24 19.17 -5.49
CA GLU A 60 13.82 17.90 -6.12
C GLU A 60 15.01 16.94 -6.08
N ARG A 61 15.00 15.92 -5.22
CA ARG A 61 15.84 14.71 -5.39
C ARG A 61 15.39 13.60 -4.44
N ILE A 62 14.94 12.49 -5.04
CA ILE A 62 14.53 11.19 -4.45
C ILE A 62 13.38 11.33 -3.44
N ARG A 63 12.15 11.45 -3.97
CA ARG A 63 10.94 11.26 -3.15
C ARG A 63 10.82 9.79 -2.74
N SER A 64 10.25 9.57 -1.56
CA SER A 64 10.11 8.26 -0.93
C SER A 64 9.21 7.34 -1.76
N PHE A 65 9.67 6.11 -2.04
CA PHE A 65 8.91 5.07 -2.76
C PHE A 65 7.63 4.62 -2.03
N LEU A 66 7.54 4.91 -0.73
CA LEU A 66 6.31 4.91 0.03
C LEU A 66 6.03 6.37 0.41
N PRO A 67 4.97 7.02 -0.10
CA PRO A 67 4.67 8.41 0.23
C PRO A 67 4.25 8.59 1.69
N PHE A 68 3.95 7.48 2.37
CA PHE A 68 3.64 7.36 3.79
C PHE A 68 4.50 6.23 4.38
N GLY A 69 4.86 6.29 5.66
CA GLY A 69 5.78 5.33 6.25
C GLY A 69 7.23 5.60 5.90
N ASN A 70 7.71 6.83 6.14
CA ASN A 70 9.11 7.23 5.91
C ASN A 70 10.04 6.55 6.94
N ARG A 71 10.25 5.26 6.71
CA ARG A 71 11.02 4.36 7.55
C ARG A 71 12.28 3.90 6.81
N ILE A 72 13.29 3.51 7.58
CA ILE A 72 14.63 3.23 7.05
C ILE A 72 14.59 2.00 6.15
N PHE A 73 13.85 0.96 6.53
CA PHE A 73 13.83 -0.32 5.83
C PHE A 73 12.58 -0.55 4.97
N LEU A 74 11.37 -0.14 5.40
CA LEU A 74 10.12 -0.38 4.65
C LEU A 74 10.14 0.09 3.17
N LYS A 75 10.86 1.17 2.85
CA LYS A 75 10.85 1.78 1.51
C LYS A 75 11.71 1.10 0.44
N TRP A 76 12.37 -0.01 0.77
CA TRP A 76 13.27 -0.72 -0.16
C TRP A 76 12.64 -1.96 -0.79
N ASN A 77 11.36 -1.88 -1.15
CA ASN A 77 10.59 -2.98 -1.75
C ASN A 77 10.89 -3.26 -3.24
N MET A 78 11.97 -2.69 -3.80
CA MET A 78 12.34 -2.87 -5.21
C MET A 78 13.85 -3.06 -5.44
N PRO A 79 14.26 -3.93 -6.38
CA PRO A 79 15.64 -4.06 -6.82
C PRO A 79 16.21 -2.82 -7.53
N TYR A 80 17.55 -2.67 -7.49
CA TYR A 80 18.25 -1.52 -8.07
C TYR A 80 18.00 -1.27 -9.57
N GLY A 81 17.91 -2.33 -10.39
CA GLY A 81 17.73 -2.19 -11.85
C GLY A 81 16.43 -1.45 -12.21
N ILE A 82 15.43 -1.52 -11.33
CA ILE A 82 14.18 -0.79 -11.40
C ILE A 82 14.41 0.64 -10.89
N LEU A 83 15.03 0.80 -9.71
CA LEU A 83 15.37 2.11 -9.13
C LEU A 83 16.16 3.03 -10.09
N GLN A 84 17.03 2.46 -10.94
CA GLN A 84 17.83 3.23 -11.90
C GLN A 84 16.98 3.91 -12.98
N GLN A 85 15.89 3.29 -13.43
CA GLN A 85 15.01 3.86 -14.46
C GLN A 85 14.42 5.20 -13.99
N PHE A 86 14.27 5.37 -12.67
CA PHE A 86 13.71 6.58 -12.06
C PHE A 86 14.77 7.63 -11.72
N GLN A 87 16.02 7.21 -11.49
CA GLN A 87 17.13 8.13 -11.25
C GLN A 87 17.74 8.70 -12.55
N ALA A 88 17.40 8.13 -13.72
CA ALA A 88 18.00 8.49 -15.00
C ALA A 88 17.76 9.95 -15.42
N HIS A 89 16.63 10.56 -15.06
CA HIS A 89 16.33 11.95 -15.42
C HIS A 89 17.08 13.01 -14.60
N VAL A 90 17.74 12.63 -13.49
CA VAL A 90 18.39 13.59 -12.58
C VAL A 90 19.90 13.74 -12.84
N ILE A 91 20.52 12.84 -13.60
CA ILE A 91 21.99 12.69 -13.64
C ILE A 91 22.60 13.05 -15.01
N ASP A 92 21.81 13.28 -16.06
CA ASP A 92 22.35 13.57 -17.40
C ASP A 92 22.75 15.03 -17.66
N HIS A 93 22.88 15.86 -16.60
CA HIS A 93 23.62 17.12 -16.67
C HIS A 93 25.09 16.92 -16.29
N SER A 94 25.80 16.11 -17.08
CA SER A 94 27.25 16.21 -17.14
C SER A 94 27.61 17.53 -17.82
N SER A 95 27.64 18.63 -17.07
CA SER A 95 28.24 19.88 -17.58
C SER A 95 29.71 19.63 -17.95
N PRO A 96 30.16 20.00 -19.15
CA PRO A 96 31.55 19.83 -19.57
C PRO A 96 32.39 20.95 -18.97
N ILE A 97 32.57 20.95 -17.64
CA ILE A 97 33.51 21.84 -16.98
C ILE A 97 34.30 21.02 -15.95
N ASN A 98 35.56 20.74 -16.30
CA ASN A 98 36.59 20.20 -15.42
C ASN A 98 36.90 21.19 -14.29
N PHE A 99 36.10 21.17 -13.22
CA PHE A 99 36.56 21.55 -11.89
C PHE A 99 36.13 20.46 -10.93
N ALA A 100 37.10 19.86 -10.26
CA ALA A 100 36.89 18.94 -9.16
C ALA A 100 35.98 19.62 -8.12
N ALA A 101 34.69 19.26 -8.13
CA ALA A 101 33.78 19.67 -7.08
C ALA A 101 34.28 19.09 -5.76
N ALA A 102 34.58 19.96 -4.81
CA ALA A 102 35.00 19.57 -3.47
C ALA A 102 33.88 18.74 -2.83
N THR A 103 34.22 17.55 -2.35
CA THR A 103 33.37 16.79 -1.43
C THR A 103 33.08 17.66 -0.20
N PRO A 104 31.80 17.94 0.14
CA PRO A 104 31.48 18.66 1.36
C PRO A 104 31.61 17.70 2.55
N SER A 105 32.85 17.41 2.96
CA SER A 105 33.23 16.81 4.27
C SER A 105 34.66 16.24 4.33
N SER A 106 35.41 16.20 3.23
CA SER A 106 36.81 15.73 3.29
C SER A 106 37.74 16.89 3.65
N ASP A 107 37.85 17.19 4.96
CA ASP A 107 38.88 18.09 5.49
C ASP A 107 40.32 17.62 5.16
N VAL A 108 40.49 16.41 4.60
CA VAL A 108 41.77 15.76 4.34
C VAL A 108 42.05 15.70 2.84
N MET A 109 43.20 16.25 2.41
CA MET A 109 43.72 16.11 1.04
C MET A 109 45.06 15.36 1.09
N VAL A 110 45.26 14.37 0.22
CA VAL A 110 46.52 13.64 0.10
C VAL A 110 47.08 13.84 -1.30
N THR A 111 48.24 14.50 -1.40
CA THR A 111 48.93 14.69 -2.68
C THR A 111 50.15 13.75 -2.71
N THR A 112 50.18 12.85 -3.70
CA THR A 112 51.36 12.04 -4.03
C THR A 112 51.98 12.56 -5.32
N PRO A 113 53.31 12.78 -5.40
CA PRO A 113 53.96 13.21 -6.63
C PRO A 113 53.92 12.10 -7.70
N ILE A 114 53.73 12.50 -8.95
CA ILE A 114 53.81 11.66 -10.14
C ILE A 114 55.28 11.61 -10.58
N GLU A 115 55.90 10.42 -10.61
CA GLU A 115 56.47 9.77 -11.80
C GLU A 115 57.50 8.65 -11.48
N SER A 116 57.43 7.59 -12.30
CA SER A 116 58.52 6.67 -12.68
C SER A 116 59.18 5.77 -11.62
N ALA A 117 58.51 4.68 -11.25
CA ALA A 117 59.16 3.37 -11.03
C ALA A 117 58.11 2.28 -10.91
N SER A 118 58.21 1.24 -11.73
CA SER A 118 57.50 -0.02 -11.58
C SER A 118 57.87 -0.66 -10.24
N SER A 119 57.05 -0.43 -9.21
CA SER A 119 57.15 -1.05 -7.89
C SER A 119 56.02 -2.08 -7.72
N PRO A 120 56.31 -3.28 -7.18
CA PRO A 120 55.32 -4.34 -7.03
C PRO A 120 54.31 -4.01 -5.92
N GLN A 121 53.07 -4.48 -6.14
CA GLN A 121 51.91 -4.49 -5.25
C GLN A 121 51.09 -3.19 -5.15
N ASP A 122 49.91 -3.22 -5.77
CA ASP A 122 48.73 -2.36 -5.55
C ASP A 122 48.17 -2.44 -4.10
N ALA A 123 49.03 -2.51 -3.09
CA ALA A 123 48.62 -2.52 -1.70
C ALA A 123 48.20 -1.10 -1.27
N PRO A 124 46.95 -0.87 -0.83
CA PRO A 124 46.51 0.45 -0.40
C PRO A 124 47.35 0.93 0.78
N THR A 125 47.84 2.17 0.71
CA THR A 125 48.61 2.76 1.81
C THR A 125 47.75 2.85 3.09
N PRO A 126 48.32 2.75 4.30
CA PRO A 126 47.53 2.78 5.55
C PRO A 126 46.65 4.02 5.69
N THR A 127 47.05 5.13 5.06
CA THR A 127 46.26 6.37 4.99
C THR A 127 45.06 6.22 4.04
N LYS A 128 45.23 5.63 2.84
CA LYS A 128 44.11 5.35 1.92
C LYS A 128 43.06 4.43 2.57
N THR A 129 43.51 3.41 3.31
CA THR A 129 42.61 2.51 4.07
C THR A 129 41.82 3.25 5.15
N LEU A 130 42.44 4.21 5.85
CA LEU A 130 41.75 5.01 6.87
C LEU A 130 40.78 6.04 6.29
N ILE A 131 41.10 6.62 5.13
CA ILE A 131 40.18 7.50 4.39
C ILE A 131 38.94 6.70 3.95
N LYS A 132 39.14 5.51 3.35
CA LYS A 132 38.03 4.62 2.97
C LYS A 132 37.19 4.23 4.19
N LYS A 133 37.83 3.91 5.33
CA LYS A 133 37.12 3.60 6.57
C LYS A 133 36.29 4.80 7.07
N LYS A 134 36.83 6.02 7.02
CA LYS A 134 36.08 7.23 7.38
C LYS A 134 34.89 7.44 6.44
N GLN A 135 35.09 7.34 5.13
CA GLN A 135 34.01 7.49 4.15
C GLN A 135 32.87 6.48 4.38
N ILE A 136 33.20 5.21 4.67
CA ILE A 136 32.22 4.18 5.03
C ILE A 136 31.46 4.57 6.32
N MET A 137 32.14 5.14 7.32
CA MET A 137 31.50 5.61 8.55
C MET A 137 30.59 6.83 8.31
N ASP A 138 31.04 7.79 7.52
CA ASP A 138 30.25 8.98 7.13
C ASP A 138 28.98 8.54 6.37
N ARG A 139 29.10 7.57 5.46
CA ARG A 139 27.96 6.95 4.76
C ARG A 139 27.04 6.21 5.71
N THR A 140 27.59 5.42 6.64
CA THR A 140 26.77 4.75 7.67
C THR A 140 25.96 5.76 8.47
N ARG A 141 26.54 6.91 8.81
CA ARG A 141 25.83 7.99 9.49
C ARG A 141 24.68 8.52 8.64
N LEU A 142 24.92 8.82 7.36
CA LEU A 142 23.84 9.28 6.46
C LEU A 142 22.70 8.26 6.36
N PHE A 143 23.02 6.96 6.38
CA PHE A 143 22.04 5.89 6.39
C PHE A 143 21.19 5.88 7.67
N VAL A 144 21.81 5.80 8.85
CA VAL A 144 21.06 5.71 10.12
C VAL A 144 20.28 6.98 10.43
N GLN A 145 20.67 8.13 9.86
CA GLN A 145 19.95 9.40 9.97
C GLN A 145 18.79 9.55 8.95
N GLY A 146 18.49 8.52 8.16
CA GLY A 146 17.45 8.58 7.12
C GLY A 146 17.78 9.52 5.95
N ARG A 147 19.00 10.06 5.85
CA ARG A 147 19.47 10.99 4.79
C ARG A 147 19.89 10.25 3.53
N HIS A 148 18.98 9.45 2.99
CA HIS A 148 19.27 8.51 1.91
C HIS A 148 19.67 9.19 0.60
N ASP A 149 19.20 10.41 0.32
CA ASP A 149 19.54 11.09 -0.94
C ASP A 149 21.00 11.50 -0.97
N GLN A 150 21.50 11.95 0.18
CA GLN A 150 22.90 12.30 0.37
C GLN A 150 23.78 11.05 0.41
N LEU A 151 23.27 9.96 1.00
CA LEU A 151 23.91 8.66 0.97
C LEU A 151 24.12 8.19 -0.47
N ILE A 152 23.05 8.15 -1.26
CA ILE A 152 23.05 7.71 -2.66
C ILE A 152 23.94 8.65 -3.51
N GLY A 153 23.85 9.96 -3.31
CA GLY A 153 24.70 10.94 -3.99
C GLY A 153 26.19 10.82 -3.66
N SER A 154 26.54 10.20 -2.53
CA SER A 154 27.94 9.94 -2.14
C SER A 154 28.55 8.70 -2.78
N MET A 155 27.76 7.85 -3.44
CA MET A 155 28.15 6.53 -3.96
C MET A 155 28.33 6.52 -5.48
N ASP A 156 29.29 5.73 -5.97
CA ASP A 156 29.38 5.44 -7.40
C ASP A 156 28.24 4.52 -7.88
N LYS A 157 28.18 4.22 -9.19
CA LYS A 157 27.12 3.39 -9.76
C LYS A 157 27.13 1.96 -9.20
N GLU A 158 28.29 1.36 -9.01
CA GLU A 158 28.43 -0.03 -8.53
C GLU A 158 28.15 -0.13 -7.03
N GLU A 159 28.55 0.88 -6.26
CA GLU A 159 28.23 1.01 -4.84
C GLU A 159 26.72 1.18 -4.63
N ARG A 160 26.06 2.04 -5.41
CA ARG A 160 24.59 2.20 -5.38
C ARG A 160 23.89 0.89 -5.69
N MET A 161 24.34 0.17 -6.71
CA MET A 161 23.78 -1.13 -7.07
C MET A 161 23.89 -2.15 -5.94
N ARG A 162 25.07 -2.26 -5.31
CA ARG A 162 25.29 -3.16 -4.17
C ARG A 162 24.45 -2.77 -2.96
N MET A 163 24.39 -1.48 -2.62
CA MET A 163 23.60 -0.99 -1.49
C MET A 163 22.11 -1.28 -1.68
N SER A 164 21.55 -0.93 -2.85
CA SER A 164 20.14 -1.17 -3.13
C SER A 164 19.79 -2.65 -3.23
N LYS A 165 20.67 -3.49 -3.78
CA LYS A 165 20.48 -4.95 -3.76
C LYS A 165 20.41 -5.46 -2.31
N TRP A 166 21.36 -5.05 -1.46
CA TRP A 166 21.39 -5.45 -0.06
C TRP A 166 20.13 -5.02 0.71
N LEU A 167 19.68 -3.78 0.50
CA LEU A 167 18.47 -3.25 1.15
C LEU A 167 17.19 -3.94 0.69
N TYR A 168 17.09 -4.28 -0.59
CA TYR A 168 15.97 -5.07 -1.11
C TYR A 168 15.97 -6.50 -0.56
N GLU A 169 17.14 -7.16 -0.51
CA GLU A 169 17.25 -8.50 0.10
C GLU A 169 16.87 -8.46 1.59
N TYR A 170 17.23 -7.40 2.31
CA TYR A 170 16.80 -7.19 3.70
C TYR A 170 15.29 -6.98 3.82
N TRP A 171 14.71 -6.11 2.97
CA TRP A 171 13.27 -5.89 2.93
C TRP A 171 12.51 -7.18 2.66
N PHE A 172 12.96 -7.98 1.67
CA PHE A 172 12.31 -9.23 1.31
C PHE A 172 12.42 -10.28 2.42
N TYR A 173 13.57 -10.36 3.10
CA TYR A 173 13.75 -11.16 4.29
C TYR A 173 12.77 -10.77 5.39
N SER A 174 12.65 -9.48 5.71
CA SER A 174 11.75 -9.00 6.77
C SER A 174 10.29 -9.25 6.41
N PHE A 175 9.89 -8.96 5.17
CA PHE A 175 8.56 -9.26 4.65
C PHE A 175 8.23 -10.75 4.75
N LYS A 176 9.13 -11.64 4.28
CA LYS A 176 8.90 -13.09 4.32
C LYS A 176 8.85 -13.60 5.76
N THR A 177 9.73 -13.11 6.62
CA THR A 177 9.76 -13.47 8.05
C THR A 177 8.47 -13.05 8.76
N ALA A 178 7.94 -11.85 8.49
CA ALA A 178 6.68 -11.37 9.04
C ALA A 178 5.48 -12.16 8.49
N LYS A 179 5.45 -12.40 7.17
CA LYS A 179 4.39 -13.16 6.49
C LYS A 179 4.24 -14.57 7.04
N THR A 180 5.37 -15.24 7.30
CA THR A 180 5.39 -16.61 7.81
C THR A 180 5.50 -16.67 9.32
N TRP A 181 5.36 -15.54 10.03
CA TRP A 181 5.45 -15.55 11.48
C TRP A 181 4.39 -16.46 12.09
N GLY A 182 4.82 -17.38 12.95
CA GLY A 182 3.95 -18.36 13.60
C GLY A 182 3.75 -19.67 12.85
N ARG A 183 4.31 -19.85 11.63
CA ARG A 183 4.22 -21.12 10.87
C ARG A 183 5.37 -21.31 9.87
N GLY A 184 5.68 -22.55 9.49
CA GLY A 184 6.70 -22.84 8.46
C GLY A 184 8.15 -22.63 8.91
N PRO A 185 9.09 -22.25 8.02
CA PRO A 185 10.50 -22.11 8.40
C PRO A 185 10.77 -21.00 9.43
N LYS A 186 11.48 -21.35 10.50
CA LYS A 186 11.86 -20.40 11.56
C LYS A 186 12.89 -19.36 11.12
N TYR A 187 13.79 -19.75 10.21
CA TYR A 187 14.91 -18.94 9.75
C TYR A 187 14.95 -18.90 8.22
N TRP A 188 15.25 -17.71 7.70
CA TRP A 188 15.42 -17.46 6.28
C TRP A 188 16.87 -17.04 6.01
N THR A 189 17.48 -17.65 4.99
CA THR A 189 18.82 -17.32 4.50
C THR A 189 18.72 -16.90 3.03
N ALA A 190 19.80 -16.35 2.48
CA ALA A 190 19.83 -16.00 1.06
C ALA A 190 19.46 -17.17 0.14
N ASP A 191 19.91 -18.38 0.50
CA ASP A 191 19.64 -19.62 -0.23
C ASP A 191 18.17 -20.03 -0.11
N SER A 192 17.58 -20.01 1.09
CA SER A 192 16.17 -20.40 1.26
C SER A 192 15.19 -19.37 0.71
N LEU A 193 15.65 -18.13 0.51
CA LEU A 193 14.91 -17.09 -0.20
C LEU A 193 15.10 -17.15 -1.72
N ASP A 194 15.92 -18.07 -2.25
CA ASP A 194 16.15 -18.30 -3.68
C ASP A 194 16.62 -17.04 -4.46
N PHE A 195 17.43 -16.16 -3.86
CA PHE A 195 17.89 -14.94 -4.54
C PHE A 195 18.74 -15.20 -5.79
N ASP A 196 19.48 -16.30 -5.83
CA ASP A 196 20.31 -16.68 -6.98
C ASP A 196 19.49 -16.98 -8.24
N ARG A 197 18.28 -17.53 -8.07
CA ARG A 197 17.36 -17.84 -9.17
C ARG A 197 16.95 -16.59 -9.96
N PHE A 198 16.85 -15.45 -9.28
CA PHE A 198 16.39 -14.18 -9.86
C PHE A 198 17.54 -13.19 -10.14
N SER A 199 18.76 -13.49 -9.69
CA SER A 199 19.93 -12.61 -9.85
C SER A 199 20.52 -12.59 -11.27
N GLN A 200 20.26 -13.62 -12.09
CA GLN A 200 20.96 -13.84 -13.36
C GLN A 200 20.38 -13.08 -14.56
N VAL A 201 19.13 -12.61 -14.49
CA VAL A 201 18.44 -11.98 -15.63
C VAL A 201 18.94 -10.55 -15.88
N SER A 202 19.41 -9.85 -14.84
CA SER A 202 19.81 -8.44 -14.94
C SER A 202 21.21 -8.20 -15.52
N LEU A 203 22.10 -9.20 -15.55
CA LEU A 203 23.49 -9.05 -16.01
C LEU A 203 23.67 -9.07 -17.54
N SER A 204 22.66 -9.49 -18.31
CA SER A 204 22.74 -9.61 -19.78
C SER A 204 22.47 -8.29 -20.53
N ARG A 205 22.11 -7.20 -19.84
CA ARG A 205 21.84 -5.89 -20.45
C ARG A 205 23.05 -4.96 -20.33
N GLN A 206 24.09 -5.19 -21.14
CA GLN A 206 25.09 -4.15 -21.41
C GLN A 206 24.50 -3.05 -22.30
N PRO A 207 24.71 -1.76 -21.99
CA PRO A 207 24.26 -0.66 -22.83
C PRO A 207 25.21 -0.49 -24.01
N GLY A 208 24.78 -0.91 -25.19
CA GLY A 208 25.61 -0.79 -26.39
C GLY A 208 24.87 -1.21 -27.65
N THR A 209 23.80 -0.50 -28.00
CA THR A 209 23.38 -0.23 -29.40
C THR A 209 22.07 0.57 -29.37
N SER A 210 22.15 1.84 -29.77
CA SER A 210 20.97 2.63 -30.09
C SER A 210 20.48 2.23 -31.48
N SER A 211 19.34 1.54 -31.55
CA SER A 211 18.55 1.51 -32.79
C SER A 211 17.16 0.96 -32.49
N HIS A 212 16.18 1.86 -32.60
CA HIS A 212 14.76 1.60 -32.88
C HIS A 212 14.12 0.33 -32.29
N ALA A 213 13.39 0.47 -31.18
CA ALA A 213 12.53 -0.62 -30.71
C ALA A 213 11.23 -0.12 -30.06
N ALA A 214 10.43 0.66 -30.80
CA ALA A 214 8.99 0.79 -30.52
C ALA A 214 8.19 -0.49 -30.90
N ALA A 215 8.85 -1.49 -31.52
CA ALA A 215 8.20 -2.71 -32.03
C ALA A 215 8.49 -3.99 -31.22
N SER A 216 9.13 -3.91 -30.05
CA SER A 216 9.58 -5.12 -29.32
C SER A 216 8.96 -5.31 -27.93
N ALA A 217 7.93 -4.56 -27.55
CA ALA A 217 7.24 -4.79 -26.27
C ALA A 217 6.46 -6.13 -26.29
N SER A 218 5.86 -6.50 -27.43
CA SER A 218 5.02 -7.70 -27.57
C SER A 218 5.79 -9.04 -27.55
N HIS A 219 7.10 -9.03 -27.82
CA HIS A 219 7.94 -10.23 -27.75
C HIS A 219 8.62 -10.44 -26.38
N ARG A 220 8.58 -9.46 -25.47
CA ARG A 220 9.25 -9.53 -24.16
C ARG A 220 8.45 -10.29 -23.10
N PHE A 221 7.13 -10.35 -23.22
CA PHE A 221 6.25 -11.05 -22.27
C PHE A 221 6.18 -12.58 -22.45
N ARG A 222 6.85 -13.16 -23.47
CA ARG A 222 6.65 -14.58 -23.83
C ARG A 222 7.24 -15.59 -22.83
N GLY A 223 8.01 -15.14 -21.83
CA GLY A 223 8.63 -16.00 -20.83
C GLY A 223 8.07 -15.85 -19.41
N LEU A 224 7.33 -14.78 -19.11
CA LEU A 224 6.73 -14.58 -17.79
C LEU A 224 5.43 -15.37 -17.68
N GLN A 225 5.35 -16.26 -16.69
CA GLN A 225 4.11 -16.95 -16.37
C GLN A 225 3.10 -15.93 -15.84
N MET A 226 2.09 -15.62 -16.67
CA MET A 226 0.99 -14.74 -16.29
C MET A 226 0.18 -15.40 -15.16
N PRO A 227 -0.16 -14.66 -14.10
CA PRO A 227 -1.11 -15.13 -13.10
C PRO A 227 -2.46 -15.49 -13.73
N THR A 228 -3.20 -16.37 -13.07
CA THR A 228 -4.59 -16.64 -13.47
C THR A 228 -5.43 -15.38 -13.27
N ASN A 229 -6.41 -15.15 -14.16
CA ASN A 229 -7.40 -14.08 -14.00
C ASN A 229 -8.54 -14.45 -13.04
N LEU A 230 -8.49 -15.63 -12.42
CA LEU A 230 -9.53 -16.13 -11.53
C LEU A 230 -9.24 -15.77 -10.09
N CYS A 231 -10.10 -14.91 -9.52
CA CYS A 231 -9.94 -14.42 -8.15
C CYS A 231 -9.97 -15.54 -7.12
N ARG A 232 -9.32 -15.28 -6.00
CA ARG A 232 -9.53 -15.99 -4.75
C ARG A 232 -10.38 -15.12 -3.81
N TRP A 233 -10.84 -15.64 -2.69
CA TRP A 233 -11.72 -14.89 -1.81
C TRP A 233 -11.70 -15.40 -0.37
N LEU A 234 -11.97 -14.50 0.56
CA LEU A 234 -12.24 -14.81 1.96
C LEU A 234 -13.75 -14.78 2.23
N ILE A 235 -14.22 -15.75 3.00
CA ILE A 235 -15.59 -15.87 3.47
C ILE A 235 -15.59 -15.61 4.99
N HIS A 236 -16.26 -14.54 5.41
CA HIS A 236 -16.47 -14.28 6.83
C HIS A 236 -17.55 -15.21 7.37
N LEU A 237 -17.27 -15.83 8.51
CA LEU A 237 -18.15 -16.75 9.21
C LEU A 237 -18.59 -16.16 10.55
N ARG A 238 -19.80 -16.52 10.95
CA ARG A 238 -20.29 -16.26 12.30
C ARG A 238 -19.59 -17.22 13.30
N PRO A 239 -19.19 -16.77 14.49
CA PRO A 239 -18.67 -17.61 15.57
C PRO A 239 -19.48 -18.86 15.91
N ASP A 240 -20.81 -18.76 15.86
CA ASP A 240 -21.71 -19.90 16.10
C ASP A 240 -21.72 -20.94 14.96
N SER A 241 -21.03 -20.66 13.86
CA SER A 241 -20.92 -21.54 12.69
C SER A 241 -19.68 -22.45 12.73
N GLN A 242 -18.86 -22.36 13.79
CA GLN A 242 -17.61 -23.11 13.94
C GLN A 242 -17.80 -24.64 13.86
N GLU A 243 -18.88 -25.19 14.42
CA GLU A 243 -19.17 -26.64 14.37
C GLU A 243 -19.29 -27.17 12.93
N LYS A 244 -19.65 -26.32 11.95
CA LYS A 244 -19.72 -26.72 10.54
C LYS A 244 -18.35 -26.69 9.86
N VAL A 245 -17.47 -25.77 10.25
CA VAL A 245 -16.12 -25.66 9.70
C VAL A 245 -15.25 -26.81 10.21
N ASP A 246 -15.29 -27.12 11.50
CA ASP A 246 -14.53 -28.22 12.09
C ASP A 246 -14.90 -29.57 11.43
N GLN A 247 -16.19 -29.80 11.17
CA GLN A 247 -16.68 -30.99 10.44
C GLN A 247 -16.26 -31.02 8.96
N TRP A 248 -15.91 -29.87 8.37
CA TRP A 248 -15.50 -29.75 6.97
C TRP A 248 -13.97 -29.78 6.81
N GLU A 249 -13.21 -29.22 7.77
CA GLU A 249 -11.75 -29.33 7.84
C GLU A 249 -11.31 -30.77 8.14
N GLU A 250 -12.08 -31.54 8.93
CA GLU A 250 -11.86 -32.98 9.11
C GLU A 250 -11.98 -33.81 7.82
N GLN A 251 -12.63 -33.28 6.77
CA GLN A 251 -12.76 -33.93 5.45
C GLN A 251 -11.67 -33.53 4.46
N ILE A 252 -10.91 -32.47 4.75
CA ILE A 252 -9.67 -32.16 4.03
C ILE A 252 -8.68 -33.25 4.45
N PRO A 253 -8.00 -33.96 3.52
CA PRO A 253 -7.02 -34.95 3.90
C PRO A 253 -5.97 -34.25 4.76
N MET A 254 -5.99 -34.47 6.08
CA MET A 254 -4.98 -33.91 6.96
C MET A 254 -3.64 -34.35 6.38
N THR A 255 -2.83 -33.37 5.96
CA THR A 255 -1.44 -33.60 5.62
C THR A 255 -0.86 -34.34 6.82
N ASP A 256 -0.37 -35.56 6.58
CA ASP A 256 0.20 -36.41 7.63
C ASP A 256 1.12 -35.54 8.50
N PRO A 257 0.87 -35.38 9.82
CA PRO A 257 1.73 -34.57 10.67
C PRO A 257 3.17 -35.08 10.72
N THR A 258 3.45 -36.26 10.15
CA THR A 258 4.79 -36.80 9.89
C THR A 258 5.33 -36.53 8.48
N ALA A 259 4.54 -35.97 7.56
CA ALA A 259 5.00 -35.50 6.27
C ALA A 259 6.02 -34.37 6.46
N SER A 260 7.12 -34.45 5.73
CA SER A 260 8.14 -33.41 5.74
C SER A 260 7.53 -32.08 5.30
N GLN A 261 7.55 -31.07 6.18
CA GLN A 261 7.18 -29.71 5.82
C GLN A 261 8.15 -29.21 4.74
N ASP A 262 7.62 -28.87 3.57
CA ASP A 262 8.43 -28.30 2.50
C ASP A 262 8.58 -26.78 2.75
N PRO A 263 9.80 -26.27 2.97
CA PRO A 263 10.04 -24.83 3.13
C PRO A 263 9.56 -23.96 1.96
N ARG A 264 9.24 -24.55 0.80
CA ARG A 264 8.77 -23.87 -0.41
C ARG A 264 7.26 -23.99 -0.64
N ASP A 265 6.55 -24.81 0.12
CA ASP A 265 5.10 -25.00 -0.01
C ASP A 265 4.37 -24.59 1.28
N GLU A 266 3.76 -23.40 1.25
CA GLU A 266 3.01 -22.83 2.38
C GLU A 266 1.86 -23.74 2.85
N SER A 267 1.31 -24.60 1.97
CA SER A 267 0.21 -25.49 2.31
C SER A 267 0.62 -26.66 3.22
N THR A 268 1.93 -26.93 3.33
CA THR A 268 2.48 -28.00 4.18
C THR A 268 2.84 -27.52 5.58
N TRP A 269 2.73 -26.22 5.85
CA TRP A 269 3.24 -25.63 7.09
C TRP A 269 2.25 -25.76 8.23
N THR A 270 2.75 -26.20 9.39
CA THR A 270 1.99 -26.21 10.64
C THR A 270 2.31 -24.99 11.50
N PRO A 271 1.42 -24.64 12.45
CA PRO A 271 1.72 -23.65 13.47
C PRO A 271 2.99 -23.98 14.28
N TRP A 272 3.71 -22.95 14.70
CA TRP A 272 4.88 -23.07 15.56
C TRP A 272 4.50 -23.41 17.00
N PRO A 273 5.35 -24.18 17.72
CA PRO A 273 5.33 -24.21 19.18
C PRO A 273 5.52 -22.80 19.76
N SER A 274 4.89 -22.49 20.89
CA SER A 274 4.97 -21.16 21.52
C SER A 274 6.41 -20.70 21.80
N GLU A 275 7.30 -21.62 22.16
CA GLU A 275 8.73 -21.36 22.41
C GLU A 275 9.47 -20.80 21.18
N TRP A 276 8.97 -21.08 19.97
CA TRP A 276 9.58 -20.60 18.74
C TRP A 276 9.15 -19.19 18.35
N ARG A 277 8.19 -18.59 19.07
CA ARG A 277 7.83 -17.19 18.90
C ARG A 277 8.90 -16.26 19.50
N GLU A 278 9.74 -16.76 20.39
CA GLU A 278 10.91 -16.04 20.90
C GLU A 278 12.18 -16.28 20.03
N PRO A 279 12.99 -15.23 19.79
CA PRO A 279 12.76 -13.83 20.14
C PRO A 279 11.78 -13.14 19.16
N PRO A 280 11.19 -11.98 19.53
CA PRO A 280 10.17 -11.30 18.72
C PRO A 280 10.73 -10.72 17.41
N LEU A 281 9.85 -10.32 16.49
CA LEU A 281 10.22 -9.97 15.11
C LEU A 281 11.30 -8.88 15.03
N GLN A 282 11.17 -7.79 15.77
CA GLN A 282 12.16 -6.71 15.79
C GLN A 282 13.56 -7.21 16.22
N THR A 283 13.62 -8.18 17.12
CA THR A 283 14.89 -8.81 17.49
C THR A 283 15.46 -9.63 16.34
N ARG A 284 14.65 -10.42 15.63
CA ARG A 284 15.14 -11.18 14.46
C ARG A 284 15.62 -10.27 13.35
N MET A 285 14.93 -9.16 13.11
CA MET A 285 15.34 -8.13 12.15
C MET A 285 16.71 -7.53 12.51
N ARG A 286 16.98 -7.25 13.79
CA ARG A 286 18.30 -6.82 14.27
C ARG A 286 19.34 -7.92 14.05
N ASP A 287 19.06 -9.14 14.50
CA ASP A 287 20.00 -10.25 14.41
C ASP A 287 20.37 -10.55 12.95
N ALA A 288 19.42 -10.43 12.03
CA ALA A 288 19.68 -10.55 10.61
C ALA A 288 20.69 -9.52 10.09
N LEU A 289 20.66 -8.27 10.59
CA LEU A 289 21.66 -7.25 10.26
C LEU A 289 23.05 -7.61 10.83
N GLU A 290 23.11 -8.22 12.01
CA GLU A 290 24.38 -8.62 12.64
C GLU A 290 25.07 -9.77 11.88
N HIS A 291 24.30 -10.79 11.48
CA HIS A 291 24.83 -11.99 10.85
C HIS A 291 24.93 -11.87 9.32
N ASN A 292 24.02 -11.08 8.70
CA ASN A 292 23.93 -10.87 7.25
C ASN A 292 23.65 -12.16 6.43
N ASP A 293 23.14 -13.22 7.06
CA ASP A 293 22.84 -14.51 6.41
C ASP A 293 21.69 -14.43 5.40
N PHE A 294 20.90 -13.36 5.44
CA PHE A 294 19.81 -13.11 4.50
C PHE A 294 20.30 -12.69 3.11
N SER A 295 21.54 -12.23 2.95
CA SER A 295 22.03 -11.61 1.73
C SER A 295 23.08 -12.44 1.00
N THR A 296 23.05 -12.38 -0.33
CA THR A 296 24.13 -12.96 -1.17
C THR A 296 25.41 -12.12 -1.16
N LEU A 297 25.35 -10.88 -0.63
CA LEU A 297 26.44 -9.92 -0.62
C LEU A 297 27.25 -10.01 0.68
N ARG A 298 28.58 -10.04 0.56
CA ARG A 298 29.49 -10.00 1.71
C ARG A 298 29.54 -8.62 2.34
N VAL A 299 29.55 -8.54 3.67
CA VAL A 299 29.55 -7.28 4.42
C VAL A 299 30.71 -6.36 4.04
N GLU A 300 31.90 -6.90 3.76
CA GLU A 300 33.09 -6.12 3.39
C GLU A 300 32.96 -5.45 2.02
N SER A 301 32.03 -5.93 1.19
CA SER A 301 31.74 -5.38 -0.13
C SER A 301 30.76 -4.21 -0.09
N LEU A 302 30.13 -3.91 1.05
CA LEU A 302 29.11 -2.88 1.14
C LEU A 302 29.74 -1.48 1.34
N PRO A 303 29.10 -0.41 0.81
CA PRO A 303 29.60 0.96 0.95
C PRO A 303 29.32 1.59 2.33
N VAL A 304 28.81 0.79 3.28
CA VAL A 304 28.44 1.16 4.66
C VAL A 304 28.99 0.13 5.65
N ALA A 305 29.15 0.53 6.91
CA ALA A 305 29.59 -0.36 7.98
C ALA A 305 28.38 -1.04 8.62
N VAL A 306 27.97 -2.18 8.06
CA VAL A 306 26.83 -2.97 8.58
C VAL A 306 26.90 -3.26 10.08
N PRO A 307 28.06 -3.59 10.69
CA PRO A 307 28.12 -3.80 12.14
C PRO A 307 27.70 -2.57 12.95
N GLN A 308 27.90 -1.35 12.40
CA GLN A 308 27.47 -0.11 13.05
C GLN A 308 25.98 0.17 12.83
N ILE A 309 25.42 -0.24 11.68
CA ILE A 309 23.97 -0.20 11.45
C ILE A 309 23.28 -1.16 12.42
N ALA A 310 23.77 -2.38 12.58
CA ALA A 310 23.23 -3.36 13.50
C ALA A 310 23.28 -2.86 14.97
N MET A 311 24.40 -2.26 15.38
CA MET A 311 24.51 -1.60 16.70
C MET A 311 23.53 -0.42 16.85
N ALA A 312 23.32 0.38 15.80
CA ALA A 312 22.34 1.46 15.83
C ALA A 312 20.91 0.91 15.98
N ALA A 313 20.56 -0.14 15.22
CA ALA A 313 19.28 -0.83 15.32
C ALA A 313 19.06 -1.44 16.71
N GLN A 314 20.11 -2.01 17.32
CA GLN A 314 20.05 -2.52 18.69
C GLN A 314 19.73 -1.43 19.72
N ARG A 315 20.24 -0.20 19.53
CA ARG A 315 20.01 0.93 20.43
C ARG A 315 18.65 1.62 20.19
N SER A 316 18.07 1.44 19.01
CA SER A 316 16.84 2.08 18.54
C SER A 316 15.66 1.11 18.56
N HIS A 317 15.29 0.63 19.75
CA HIS A 317 14.24 -0.38 19.92
C HIS A 317 12.91 0.06 19.32
N ASN A 318 12.45 1.26 19.65
CA ASN A 318 11.15 1.78 19.23
C ASN A 318 11.07 1.92 17.71
N GLN A 319 12.12 2.45 17.06
CA GLN A 319 12.16 2.56 15.60
C GLN A 319 12.10 1.19 14.92
N LEU A 320 12.74 0.17 15.50
CA LEU A 320 12.70 -1.18 14.94
C LEU A 320 11.37 -1.88 15.21
N LEU A 321 10.69 -1.55 16.31
CA LEU A 321 9.34 -2.02 16.61
C LEU A 321 8.31 -1.42 15.63
N GLU A 322 8.46 -0.14 15.27
CA GLU A 322 7.65 0.49 14.21
C GLU A 322 7.88 -0.14 12.83
N GLU A 323 9.13 -0.44 12.48
CA GLU A 323 9.46 -1.17 11.25
C GLU A 323 8.83 -2.57 11.27
N ALA A 324 8.89 -3.26 12.41
CA ALA A 324 8.25 -4.56 12.59
C ALA A 324 6.73 -4.45 12.37
N LEU A 325 6.05 -3.45 12.95
CA LEU A 325 4.62 -3.23 12.71
C LEU A 325 4.33 -3.01 11.21
N GLY A 326 5.14 -2.16 10.55
CA GLY A 326 5.01 -1.92 9.11
C GLY A 326 5.10 -3.21 8.30
N PHE A 327 6.09 -4.06 8.57
CA PHE A 327 6.21 -5.36 7.89
C PHE A 327 5.04 -6.29 8.22
N SER A 328 4.57 -6.34 9.47
CA SER A 328 3.40 -7.14 9.88
C SER A 328 2.15 -6.76 9.10
N ILE A 329 1.90 -5.45 8.93
CA ILE A 329 0.77 -4.93 8.15
C ILE A 329 0.96 -5.26 6.66
N MET A 330 2.14 -4.97 6.09
CA MET A 330 2.44 -5.23 4.68
C MET A 330 2.37 -6.72 4.32
N SER A 331 2.70 -7.60 5.26
CA SER A 331 2.58 -9.05 5.11
C SER A 331 1.19 -9.61 5.44
N ARG A 332 0.27 -8.74 5.90
CA ARG A 332 -1.09 -9.07 6.35
C ARG A 332 -1.12 -10.22 7.37
N ASN A 333 -0.14 -10.27 8.26
CA ASN A 333 -0.13 -11.27 9.32
C ASN A 333 -0.88 -10.72 10.53
N ARG A 334 -2.19 -10.99 10.60
CA ARG A 334 -3.09 -10.44 11.63
C ARG A 334 -2.60 -10.74 13.05
N GLU A 335 -2.22 -11.98 13.35
CA GLU A 335 -1.71 -12.36 14.69
C GLU A 335 -0.51 -11.49 15.10
N LEU A 336 0.43 -11.30 14.17
CA LEU A 336 1.62 -10.48 14.42
C LEU A 336 1.30 -8.99 14.46
N VAL A 337 0.31 -8.51 13.70
CA VAL A 337 -0.20 -7.13 13.81
C VAL A 337 -0.78 -6.91 15.21
N VAL A 338 -1.64 -7.81 15.72
CA VAL A 338 -2.19 -7.72 17.08
C VAL A 338 -1.06 -7.66 18.13
N GLU A 339 -0.08 -8.56 18.03
CA GLU A 339 1.06 -8.61 18.96
C GLU A 339 1.88 -7.31 18.94
N THR A 340 2.23 -6.84 17.75
CA THR A 340 3.12 -5.68 17.58
C THR A 340 2.39 -4.37 17.90
N TRP A 341 1.12 -4.28 17.51
CA TRP A 341 0.22 -3.17 17.83
C TRP A 341 0.06 -3.03 19.34
N GLY A 342 -0.28 -4.12 20.05
CA GLY A 342 -0.39 -4.12 21.50
C GLY A 342 0.85 -3.57 22.21
N LYS A 343 2.04 -4.03 21.81
CA LYS A 343 3.32 -3.53 22.36
C LYS A 343 3.53 -2.04 22.09
N ILE A 344 3.17 -1.55 20.90
CA ILE A 344 3.25 -0.12 20.56
C ILE A 344 2.31 0.72 21.43
N LEU A 345 1.10 0.24 21.69
CA LEU A 345 0.15 0.89 22.58
C LEU A 345 0.68 0.94 24.02
N GLU A 346 1.22 -0.17 24.52
CA GLU A 346 1.83 -0.27 25.84
C GLU A 346 3.01 0.70 26.01
N GLU A 347 3.88 0.79 25.01
CA GLU A 347 5.07 1.65 25.00
C GLU A 347 4.77 3.11 24.63
N LYS A 348 3.54 3.42 24.19
CA LYS A 348 3.08 4.76 23.76
C LYS A 348 3.96 5.37 22.67
N ILE A 349 4.33 4.55 21.69
CA ILE A 349 5.17 4.99 20.57
C ILE A 349 4.35 5.85 19.60
N ASP A 350 4.93 6.97 19.15
CA ASP A 350 4.31 7.84 18.15
C ASP A 350 4.38 7.21 16.75
N LEU A 351 3.22 7.07 16.12
CA LEU A 351 3.05 6.48 14.79
C LEU A 351 2.71 7.50 13.72
N SER A 352 2.77 8.79 14.05
CA SER A 352 2.44 9.91 13.15
C SER A 352 3.15 9.80 11.80
N SER A 353 4.37 9.27 11.76
CA SER A 353 5.16 9.12 10.54
C SER A 353 5.07 7.74 9.86
N LEU A 354 4.39 6.77 10.47
CA LEU A 354 4.16 5.43 9.90
C LEU A 354 2.88 5.37 9.05
N TYR A 355 1.81 6.04 9.50
CA TYR A 355 0.47 5.98 8.91
C TYR A 355 -0.05 4.53 8.72
N PRO A 356 -0.26 3.76 9.82
CA PRO A 356 -0.63 2.35 9.74
C PRO A 356 -1.86 2.05 8.89
N LEU A 357 -2.88 2.91 8.96
CA LEU A 357 -4.13 2.76 8.21
C LEU A 357 -3.92 2.88 6.68
N HIS A 358 -3.05 3.80 6.24
CA HIS A 358 -2.67 3.92 4.83
C HIS A 358 -1.84 2.73 4.36
N ILE A 359 -0.95 2.19 5.21
CA ILE A 359 -0.23 0.95 4.87
C ILE A 359 -1.24 -0.20 4.73
N ALA A 360 -2.14 -0.39 5.69
CA ALA A 360 -3.13 -1.48 5.65
C ALA A 360 -3.99 -1.43 4.38
N THR A 361 -4.49 -0.25 4.03
CA THR A 361 -5.31 -0.06 2.82
C THR A 361 -4.53 -0.15 1.51
N SER A 362 -3.20 0.00 1.54
CA SER A 362 -2.35 -0.18 0.35
C SER A 362 -2.00 -1.64 0.09
N TYR A 363 -1.99 -2.48 1.12
CA TYR A 363 -1.62 -3.89 1.05
C TYR A 363 -2.84 -4.80 1.36
N LEU A 364 -4.02 -4.39 0.92
CA LEU A 364 -5.25 -5.17 1.06
C LEU A 364 -5.14 -6.53 0.34
N ASP A 365 -5.73 -7.55 0.95
CA ASP A 365 -5.74 -8.93 0.48
C ASP A 365 -7.12 -9.54 0.76
N GLY A 366 -8.03 -9.40 -0.21
CA GLY A 366 -9.38 -9.92 -0.16
C GLY A 366 -9.49 -11.44 -0.20
N TYR A 367 -8.35 -12.13 -0.33
CA TYR A 367 -8.28 -13.58 -0.30
C TYR A 367 -7.95 -14.13 1.09
N LYS A 368 -6.99 -13.57 1.83
CA LYS A 368 -6.56 -14.16 3.13
C LYS A 368 -7.04 -13.42 4.37
N VAL A 369 -7.24 -12.10 4.29
CA VAL A 369 -7.58 -11.28 5.48
C VAL A 369 -8.72 -10.30 5.26
N CYS A 370 -9.12 -10.04 4.01
CA CYS A 370 -10.13 -9.05 3.68
C CYS A 370 -9.84 -7.68 4.34
N CYS A 371 -10.60 -7.32 5.38
CA CYS A 371 -10.51 -6.07 6.13
C CYS A 371 -9.87 -6.23 7.52
N ASP A 372 -9.55 -7.45 7.96
CA ASP A 372 -9.23 -7.77 9.36
C ASP A 372 -8.02 -7.00 9.91
N VAL A 373 -7.02 -6.72 9.05
CA VAL A 373 -5.84 -5.93 9.45
C VAL A 373 -6.23 -4.47 9.72
N LEU A 374 -7.10 -3.89 8.89
CA LEU A 374 -7.57 -2.53 9.09
C LEU A 374 -8.43 -2.43 10.36
N ASP A 375 -9.36 -3.39 10.53
CA ASP A 375 -10.20 -3.49 11.72
C ASP A 375 -9.37 -3.56 13.01
N THR A 376 -8.34 -4.41 13.02
CA THR A 376 -7.40 -4.53 14.15
C THR A 376 -6.74 -3.19 14.52
N LEU A 377 -6.40 -2.37 13.52
CA LEU A 377 -5.76 -1.06 13.75
C LEU A 377 -6.76 0.02 14.18
N LEU A 378 -8.02 -0.10 13.79
CA LEU A 378 -9.10 0.81 14.15
C LEU A 378 -9.63 0.59 15.59
N TYR A 379 -9.28 -0.54 16.20
CA TYR A 379 -9.71 -0.90 17.56
C TYR A 379 -8.56 -0.81 18.60
N PRO A 380 -8.12 0.40 19.00
CA PRO A 380 -7.20 0.55 20.11
C PRO A 380 -7.96 0.33 21.41
N LYS A 381 -8.00 -0.92 21.91
CA LYS A 381 -8.54 -1.26 23.24
C LYS A 381 -8.11 -0.21 24.27
N ASP A 382 -9.02 0.59 24.83
CA ASP A 382 -8.85 1.44 26.02
C ASP A 382 -7.55 2.29 26.20
N HIS A 383 -6.77 2.54 25.15
CA HIS A 383 -5.42 3.11 25.26
C HIS A 383 -5.31 4.58 24.83
N GLY A 384 -6.42 5.22 24.46
CA GLY A 384 -6.48 6.68 24.24
C GLY A 384 -5.74 7.20 22.99
N LEU A 385 -5.47 6.34 21.99
CA LEU A 385 -4.97 6.78 20.69
C LEU A 385 -6.08 7.43 19.88
N ASP A 386 -5.78 8.60 19.31
CA ASP A 386 -6.67 9.29 18.38
C ASP A 386 -6.50 8.68 16.97
N VAL A 387 -7.33 7.69 16.62
CA VAL A 387 -7.38 7.06 15.28
C VAL A 387 -7.48 8.12 14.18
N TRP A 388 -8.14 9.24 14.46
CA TRP A 388 -8.26 10.37 13.55
C TRP A 388 -6.91 10.98 13.15
N SER A 389 -5.94 11.04 14.07
CA SER A 389 -4.60 11.55 13.78
C SER A 389 -3.87 10.74 12.69
N MET A 390 -4.31 9.49 12.45
CA MET A 390 -3.76 8.59 11.44
C MET A 390 -4.62 8.56 10.16
N TYR A 391 -5.76 9.27 10.11
CA TYR A 391 -6.68 9.22 8.97
C TYR A 391 -6.16 9.97 7.74
N THR A 392 -5.37 11.02 7.94
CA THR A 392 -4.81 11.85 6.86
C THR A 392 -3.29 11.80 6.90
N ASN A 393 -2.64 11.54 5.77
CA ASN A 393 -1.18 11.50 5.67
C ASN A 393 -0.57 12.87 5.30
N ASP A 394 0.76 12.92 5.21
CA ASP A 394 1.52 14.12 4.85
C ASP A 394 1.19 14.70 3.46
N LEU A 395 0.62 13.90 2.54
CA LEU A 395 0.14 14.37 1.24
C LEU A 395 -1.31 14.91 1.28
N GLY A 396 -1.92 14.92 2.47
CA GLY A 396 -3.33 15.23 2.63
C GLY A 396 -4.26 14.11 2.15
N HIS A 397 -3.76 12.92 1.83
CA HIS A 397 -4.60 11.79 1.45
C HIS A 397 -5.27 11.20 2.68
N THR A 398 -6.58 11.03 2.60
CA THR A 398 -7.36 10.30 3.60
C THR A 398 -7.16 8.79 3.46
N VAL A 399 -7.57 7.98 4.44
CA VAL A 399 -7.58 6.51 4.27
C VAL A 399 -8.58 6.11 3.17
N LEU A 400 -9.70 6.85 3.03
CA LEU A 400 -10.66 6.63 1.96
C LEU A 400 -10.06 6.93 0.57
N ASP A 401 -9.24 7.98 0.46
CA ASP A 401 -8.46 8.25 -0.75
C ASP A 401 -7.60 7.04 -1.11
N ASN A 402 -6.96 6.43 -0.11
CA ASN A 402 -6.12 5.27 -0.33
C ASN A 402 -6.91 4.02 -0.77
N LEU A 403 -8.17 3.87 -0.36
CA LEU A 403 -9.07 2.86 -0.94
C LEU A 403 -9.35 3.13 -2.42
N MET A 404 -9.56 4.39 -2.82
CA MET A 404 -9.72 4.75 -4.24
C MET A 404 -8.44 4.46 -5.03
N ILE A 405 -7.27 4.74 -4.46
CA ILE A 405 -5.97 4.36 -5.04
C ILE A 405 -5.90 2.84 -5.22
N SER A 406 -6.31 2.04 -4.23
CA SER A 406 -6.30 0.58 -4.33
C SER A 406 -7.20 0.06 -5.45
N ILE A 407 -8.38 0.65 -5.67
CA ILE A 407 -9.23 0.32 -6.82
C ILE A 407 -8.51 0.64 -8.14
N LEU A 408 -7.98 1.86 -8.28
CA LEU A 408 -7.31 2.30 -9.53
C LEU A 408 -6.07 1.47 -9.83
N LYS A 409 -5.25 1.23 -8.81
CA LYS A 409 -4.04 0.40 -8.87
C LYS A 409 -4.35 -0.99 -9.38
N SER A 410 -5.41 -1.63 -8.89
CA SER A 410 -5.70 -3.03 -9.22
C SER A 410 -6.51 -3.22 -10.49
N HIS A 411 -7.27 -2.21 -10.94
CA HIS A 411 -8.27 -2.39 -11.99
C HIS A 411 -8.15 -1.41 -13.17
N THR A 412 -7.14 -0.54 -13.19
CA THR A 412 -6.90 0.41 -14.28
C THR A 412 -5.44 0.43 -14.74
N SER A 413 -5.22 1.12 -15.86
CA SER A 413 -3.90 1.47 -16.40
C SER A 413 -3.40 2.85 -15.94
N ILE A 414 -4.10 3.50 -15.01
CA ILE A 414 -3.73 4.83 -14.50
C ILE A 414 -2.42 4.76 -13.73
N THR A 415 -1.67 5.88 -13.76
CA THR A 415 -0.41 6.04 -13.02
C THR A 415 -0.58 7.01 -11.85
N PRO A 416 0.29 6.97 -10.82
CA PRO A 416 0.19 7.89 -9.67
C PRO A 416 0.15 9.37 -10.06
N GLY A 417 0.92 9.76 -11.08
CA GLY A 417 0.98 11.14 -11.58
C GLY A 417 -0.33 11.68 -12.14
N THR A 418 -1.20 10.81 -12.64
CA THR A 418 -2.50 11.21 -13.18
C THR A 418 -3.41 11.75 -12.07
N ILE A 419 -3.43 11.07 -10.92
CA ILE A 419 -4.35 11.38 -9.82
C ILE A 419 -3.79 12.44 -8.86
N ASN A 420 -2.46 12.52 -8.71
CA ASN A 420 -1.80 13.54 -7.89
C ASN A 420 -0.51 14.04 -8.56
N THR A 421 -0.42 15.35 -8.79
CA THR A 421 0.76 16.01 -9.37
C THR A 421 2.01 15.86 -8.51
N GLU A 422 1.86 15.64 -7.20
CA GLU A 422 2.97 15.36 -6.29
C GLU A 422 3.55 13.96 -6.49
N LEU A 423 2.78 13.05 -7.08
CA LEU A 423 3.17 11.68 -7.40
C LEU A 423 3.58 11.51 -8.87
N ARG A 424 3.77 12.60 -9.62
CA ARG A 424 4.11 12.56 -11.08
C ARG A 424 5.40 11.81 -11.41
N HIS A 425 6.29 11.66 -10.44
CA HIS A 425 7.56 10.96 -10.59
C HIS A 425 7.52 9.54 -9.98
N GLU A 426 6.41 9.17 -9.34
CA GLU A 426 6.24 7.82 -8.82
C GLU A 426 5.85 6.89 -9.97
N PRO A 427 6.61 5.81 -10.18
CA PRO A 427 6.42 4.96 -11.35
C PRO A 427 5.26 3.97 -11.23
N ARG A 428 4.79 3.75 -10.00
CA ARG A 428 3.78 2.75 -9.65
C ARG A 428 3.11 3.12 -8.34
N PHE A 429 1.98 2.51 -8.05
CA PHE A 429 1.34 2.70 -6.76
C PHE A 429 2.00 1.85 -5.67
N VAL A 430 1.86 2.27 -4.42
CA VAL A 430 2.29 1.49 -3.26
C VAL A 430 1.47 0.21 -3.14
N GLY A 431 2.14 -0.89 -2.81
CA GLY A 431 1.53 -2.20 -2.65
C GLY A 431 1.03 -2.82 -3.94
N GLU A 432 1.47 -2.36 -5.11
CA GLU A 432 1.11 -2.96 -6.41
C GLU A 432 1.66 -4.39 -6.57
N GLU A 433 2.70 -4.72 -5.80
CA GLU A 433 3.24 -6.08 -5.67
C GLU A 433 2.28 -7.05 -4.96
N ILE A 434 1.16 -6.57 -4.40
CA ILE A 434 0.11 -7.38 -3.79
C ILE A 434 -1.20 -7.14 -4.51
N ASP A 435 -1.83 -8.22 -4.96
CA ASP A 435 -3.14 -8.16 -5.54
C ASP A 435 -4.24 -8.30 -4.48
N ILE A 436 -5.19 -7.35 -4.51
CA ILE A 436 -6.36 -7.34 -3.63
C ILE A 436 -7.27 -8.56 -3.86
N CYS A 437 -7.22 -9.20 -5.02
CA CYS A 437 -8.04 -10.36 -5.37
C CYS A 437 -7.33 -11.71 -5.13
N GLY A 438 -6.10 -11.70 -4.61
CA GLY A 438 -5.31 -12.88 -4.29
C GLY A 438 -4.69 -13.61 -5.49
N HIS A 439 -4.49 -12.95 -6.64
CA HIS A 439 -3.80 -13.55 -7.79
C HIS A 439 -2.28 -13.63 -7.63
N TRP A 440 -1.68 -12.64 -6.97
CA TRP A 440 -0.24 -12.58 -6.67
C TRP A 440 0.05 -11.82 -5.37
N ASP A 441 1.25 -12.03 -4.87
CA ASP A 441 1.82 -11.44 -3.65
C ASP A 441 3.29 -11.08 -3.89
N ALA A 442 3.90 -10.29 -3.02
CA ALA A 442 5.25 -9.76 -3.21
C ALA A 442 6.34 -10.86 -3.31
N ASP A 443 6.08 -12.03 -2.76
CA ASP A 443 6.94 -13.22 -2.82
C ASP A 443 6.52 -14.26 -3.87
N SER A 444 5.47 -13.97 -4.66
CA SER A 444 5.06 -14.83 -5.78
C SER A 444 6.13 -14.87 -6.86
N GLU A 445 6.32 -16.04 -7.47
CA GLU A 445 7.32 -16.25 -8.52
C GLU A 445 7.15 -15.27 -9.70
N SER A 446 5.90 -14.99 -10.09
CA SER A 446 5.57 -14.03 -11.16
C SER A 446 6.07 -12.62 -10.86
N ILE A 447 5.86 -12.10 -9.65
CA ILE A 447 6.33 -10.77 -9.22
C ILE A 447 7.85 -10.74 -9.11
N ARG A 448 8.46 -11.78 -8.54
CA ARG A 448 9.92 -11.87 -8.43
C ARG A 448 10.60 -11.91 -9.79
N ALA A 449 10.03 -12.66 -10.76
CA ALA A 449 10.51 -12.70 -12.13
C ALA A 449 10.32 -11.35 -12.86
N LEU A 450 9.16 -10.72 -12.70
CA LEU A 450 8.86 -9.39 -13.23
C LEU A 450 9.91 -8.36 -12.76
N PHE A 451 10.24 -8.38 -11.48
CA PHE A 451 11.25 -7.48 -10.91
C PHE A 451 12.67 -7.80 -11.40
N ALA A 452 13.02 -9.07 -11.55
CA ALA A 452 14.31 -9.51 -12.09
C ALA A 452 14.53 -9.05 -13.55
N GLU A 453 13.46 -8.98 -14.35
CA GLU A 453 13.46 -8.48 -15.73
C GLU A 453 13.53 -6.94 -15.85
N GLY A 454 13.40 -6.24 -14.72
CA GLY A 454 13.49 -4.80 -14.62
C GLY A 454 12.18 -4.06 -14.89
N HIS A 455 11.03 -4.72 -14.70
CA HIS A 455 9.72 -4.09 -14.82
C HIS A 455 9.30 -3.49 -13.47
N PRO A 456 8.97 -2.18 -13.39
CA PRO A 456 8.62 -1.56 -12.12
C PRO A 456 7.25 -1.88 -11.59
N GLY A 457 6.23 -1.88 -12.45
CA GLY A 457 4.83 -2.07 -12.08
C GLY A 457 4.26 -3.36 -12.66
N VAL A 458 3.10 -3.75 -12.15
CA VAL A 458 2.40 -4.93 -12.64
C VAL A 458 1.80 -4.62 -14.00
N PRO A 459 2.00 -5.48 -15.02
CA PRO A 459 1.42 -5.29 -16.33
C PRO A 459 -0.11 -5.18 -16.27
N PHE A 460 -0.68 -4.28 -17.08
CA PHE A 460 -2.12 -4.08 -17.12
C PHE A 460 -2.87 -5.36 -17.56
N GLU A 461 -2.22 -6.22 -18.35
CA GLU A 461 -2.76 -7.49 -18.82
C GLU A 461 -2.97 -8.53 -17.71
N TRP A 462 -2.37 -8.34 -16.52
CA TRP A 462 -2.60 -9.21 -15.36
C TRP A 462 -3.85 -8.78 -14.56
N LYS A 463 -4.34 -7.57 -14.82
CA LYS A 463 -5.45 -6.98 -14.09
C LYS A 463 -6.78 -7.37 -14.75
N HIS A 464 -7.84 -7.34 -13.95
CA HIS A 464 -9.20 -7.53 -14.43
C HIS A 464 -10.12 -6.43 -13.88
N LYS A 465 -11.40 -6.42 -14.28
CA LYS A 465 -12.38 -5.41 -13.82
C LYS A 465 -12.50 -5.36 -12.29
N PHE A 466 -13.09 -4.31 -11.74
CA PHE A 466 -13.38 -4.27 -10.31
C PHE A 466 -14.38 -5.39 -9.93
N CYS A 467 -13.90 -6.43 -9.23
CA CYS A 467 -14.60 -7.71 -9.04
C CYS A 467 -15.15 -7.88 -7.61
N HIS A 468 -16.00 -8.89 -7.37
CA HIS A 468 -16.63 -9.13 -6.07
C HIS A 468 -15.66 -9.27 -4.89
N THR A 469 -14.52 -9.94 -5.06
CA THR A 469 -13.52 -10.03 -3.98
C THR A 469 -13.03 -8.64 -3.58
N SER A 470 -12.61 -7.83 -4.55
CA SER A 470 -12.13 -6.47 -4.28
C SER A 470 -13.24 -5.58 -3.74
N ILE A 471 -14.45 -5.69 -4.29
CA ILE A 471 -15.63 -4.93 -3.84
C ILE A 471 -15.92 -5.22 -2.36
N GLN A 472 -15.98 -6.50 -1.98
CA GLN A 472 -16.20 -6.91 -0.59
C GLN A 472 -15.15 -6.28 0.32
N THR A 473 -13.87 -6.40 -0.02
CA THR A 473 -12.78 -5.85 0.78
C THR A 473 -12.85 -4.34 0.95
N ILE A 474 -13.11 -3.60 -0.14
CA ILE A 474 -13.24 -2.14 -0.09
C ILE A 474 -14.45 -1.73 0.76
N CYS A 475 -15.61 -2.35 0.54
CA CYS A 475 -16.82 -2.05 1.30
C CYS A 475 -16.67 -2.36 2.79
N HIS A 476 -16.09 -3.49 3.15
CA HIS A 476 -15.85 -3.83 4.55
C HIS A 476 -14.88 -2.83 5.22
N CYS A 477 -13.85 -2.37 4.50
CA CYS A 477 -12.97 -1.30 4.99
C CYS A 477 -13.72 0.02 5.23
N ILE A 478 -14.66 0.39 4.34
CA ILE A 478 -15.51 1.58 4.51
C ILE A 478 -16.39 1.43 5.77
N VAL A 479 -17.04 0.29 5.94
CA VAL A 479 -17.90 -0.03 7.09
C VAL A 479 -17.13 0.16 8.40
N HIS A 480 -15.96 -0.49 8.53
CA HIS A 480 -15.14 -0.36 9.74
C HIS A 480 -14.66 1.06 10.00
N MET A 481 -14.26 1.79 8.96
CA MET A 481 -13.83 3.18 9.15
C MET A 481 -14.94 4.06 9.70
N VAL A 482 -16.18 3.94 9.19
CA VAL A 482 -17.29 4.81 9.64
C VAL A 482 -17.73 4.48 11.08
N GLN A 483 -17.60 3.22 11.51
CA GLN A 483 -17.84 2.84 12.90
C GLN A 483 -16.87 3.51 13.88
N HIS A 484 -15.61 3.64 13.48
CA HIS A 484 -14.55 4.14 14.36
C HIS A 484 -14.22 5.63 14.14
N ILE A 485 -14.67 6.22 13.04
CA ILE A 485 -14.43 7.62 12.67
C ILE A 485 -15.78 8.30 12.43
N SER A 486 -16.11 9.29 13.26
CA SER A 486 -17.37 10.04 13.15
C SER A 486 -17.63 10.55 11.72
N VAL A 487 -18.86 10.44 11.24
CA VAL A 487 -19.27 10.85 9.88
C VAL A 487 -18.78 12.25 9.46
N PRO A 488 -18.86 13.32 10.30
CA PRO A 488 -18.35 14.63 9.91
C PRO A 488 -16.84 14.64 9.58
N ARG A 489 -16.07 13.82 10.29
CA ARG A 489 -14.63 13.62 10.05
C ARG A 489 -14.38 12.75 8.83
N PHE A 490 -15.22 11.74 8.61
CA PHE A 490 -15.18 10.91 7.41
C PHE A 490 -15.46 11.71 6.12
N ASN A 491 -16.27 12.77 6.21
CA ASN A 491 -16.55 13.72 5.14
C ASN A 491 -15.48 14.81 4.93
N THR A 492 -14.25 14.59 5.43
CA THR A 492 -13.14 15.54 5.22
C THR A 492 -12.74 15.61 3.74
N GLY A 493 -12.31 16.80 3.30
CA GLY A 493 -11.86 17.01 1.92
C GLY A 493 -10.70 16.10 1.54
N SER A 494 -10.81 15.48 0.37
CA SER A 494 -9.85 14.56 -0.23
C SER A 494 -8.54 15.25 -0.60
N GLY A 495 -7.42 14.55 -0.46
CA GLY A 495 -6.14 14.97 -1.02
C GLY A 495 -5.90 14.43 -2.44
N LEU A 496 -6.77 13.54 -2.93
CA LEU A 496 -6.74 13.07 -4.30
C LEU A 496 -7.31 14.10 -5.26
N TYR A 497 -6.75 14.11 -6.47
CA TYR A 497 -7.14 15.05 -7.53
C TYR A 497 -7.04 16.52 -7.11
N LEU A 498 -6.28 16.80 -6.05
CA LEU A 498 -6.10 18.14 -5.56
C LEU A 498 -5.42 19.00 -6.62
N ARG A 499 -6.04 20.14 -6.93
CA ARG A 499 -5.53 21.14 -7.86
C ARG A 499 -5.66 22.54 -7.26
N GLN A 500 -4.99 23.49 -7.88
CA GLN A 500 -5.14 24.91 -7.59
C GLN A 500 -5.52 25.65 -8.87
N CYS A 501 -6.50 26.54 -8.78
CA CYS A 501 -6.79 27.43 -9.90
C CYS A 501 -5.65 28.44 -10.06
N PHE A 502 -4.99 28.45 -11.22
CA PHE A 502 -3.88 29.36 -11.50
C PHE A 502 -4.30 30.84 -11.55
N HIS A 503 -5.57 31.13 -11.82
CA HIS A 503 -6.06 32.51 -11.94
C HIS A 503 -6.41 33.13 -10.59
N CYS A 504 -7.28 32.50 -9.80
CA CYS A 504 -7.75 33.05 -8.52
C CYS A 504 -7.06 32.44 -7.29
N GLY A 505 -6.24 31.39 -7.45
CA GLY A 505 -5.56 30.71 -6.36
C GLY A 505 -6.43 29.75 -5.54
N THR A 506 -7.72 29.60 -5.86
CA THR A 506 -8.65 28.71 -5.15
C THR A 506 -8.17 27.27 -5.15
N LYS A 507 -8.17 26.65 -3.96
CA LYS A 507 -7.90 25.22 -3.78
C LYS A 507 -9.09 24.41 -4.29
N LEU A 508 -8.89 23.63 -5.34
CA LEU A 508 -9.90 22.76 -5.93
C LEU A 508 -9.80 21.40 -5.25
N GLN A 509 -10.47 21.29 -4.10
CA GLN A 509 -10.46 20.10 -3.25
C GLN A 509 -11.80 19.37 -3.34
N LEU A 510 -11.76 18.07 -3.62
CA LEU A 510 -12.94 17.22 -3.75
C LEU A 510 -13.39 16.67 -2.39
N TYR A 511 -14.67 16.29 -2.28
CA TYR A 511 -15.21 15.50 -1.17
C TYR A 511 -15.32 14.02 -1.55
N PRO A 512 -15.52 13.10 -0.58
CA PRO A 512 -15.53 11.65 -0.84
C PRO A 512 -16.32 11.19 -2.06
N LEU A 513 -17.55 11.67 -2.25
CA LEU A 513 -18.38 11.26 -3.39
C LEU A 513 -17.90 11.87 -4.71
N HIS A 514 -17.34 13.08 -4.74
CA HIS A 514 -16.69 13.59 -5.95
C HIS A 514 -15.45 12.76 -6.32
N THR A 515 -14.64 12.39 -5.33
CA THR A 515 -13.48 11.50 -5.54
C THR A 515 -13.92 10.15 -6.08
N LEU A 516 -15.05 9.60 -5.60
CA LEU A 516 -15.66 8.38 -6.14
C LEU A 516 -16.10 8.57 -7.61
N VAL A 517 -16.74 9.69 -7.96
CA VAL A 517 -17.14 10.01 -9.34
C VAL A 517 -15.94 10.04 -10.28
N VAL A 518 -14.84 10.71 -9.89
CA VAL A 518 -13.61 10.77 -10.71
C VAL A 518 -12.93 9.38 -10.81
N THR A 519 -12.98 8.59 -9.73
CA THR A 519 -12.49 7.21 -9.73
C THR A 519 -13.30 6.32 -10.68
N ALA A 520 -14.64 6.44 -10.67
CA ALA A 520 -15.52 5.78 -11.61
C ALA A 520 -15.22 6.19 -13.06
N TYR A 521 -14.92 7.47 -13.29
CA TYR A 521 -14.53 7.96 -14.61
C TYR A 521 -13.24 7.30 -15.12
N HIS A 522 -12.24 7.15 -14.25
CA HIS A 522 -10.99 6.48 -14.59
C HIS A 522 -11.17 4.98 -14.86
N LEU A 523 -12.05 4.29 -14.14
CA LEU A 523 -12.41 2.91 -14.48
C LEU A 523 -13.16 2.82 -15.81
N ALA A 524 -14.08 3.74 -16.06
CA ALA A 524 -14.82 3.78 -17.32
C ALA A 524 -13.90 3.99 -18.54
N SER A 525 -12.86 4.82 -18.37
CA SER A 525 -12.01 5.28 -19.48
C SER A 525 -10.68 4.53 -19.60
N SER A 526 -10.19 3.94 -18.52
CA SER A 526 -8.87 3.30 -18.43
C SER A 526 -8.88 1.98 -17.66
N GLY A 527 -10.08 1.48 -17.33
CA GLY A 527 -10.29 0.21 -16.67
C GLY A 527 -10.11 -1.02 -17.57
N CYS A 528 -10.08 -2.17 -16.93
CA CYS A 528 -9.88 -3.46 -17.59
C CYS A 528 -11.02 -3.85 -18.55
N LYS A 529 -10.76 -4.84 -19.38
CA LYS A 529 -11.79 -5.45 -20.23
C LYS A 529 -12.96 -5.96 -19.37
N ASP A 530 -14.16 -5.86 -19.93
CA ASP A 530 -15.42 -6.29 -19.32
C ASP A 530 -15.86 -5.48 -18.09
N GLU A 531 -15.20 -4.34 -17.81
CA GLU A 531 -15.70 -3.37 -16.84
C GLU A 531 -17.14 -2.93 -17.16
N ASP A 532 -17.95 -2.82 -16.11
CA ASP A 532 -19.37 -2.47 -16.17
C ASP A 532 -19.79 -1.52 -15.03
N LEU A 533 -18.83 -1.08 -14.21
CA LEU A 533 -19.00 -0.18 -13.06
C LEU A 533 -19.90 -0.71 -11.95
N PHE A 534 -20.24 -1.99 -11.93
CA PHE A 534 -21.00 -2.60 -10.83
C PHE A 534 -20.35 -2.30 -9.47
N GLY A 535 -19.04 -2.51 -9.34
CA GLY A 535 -18.36 -2.24 -8.09
C GLY A 535 -18.37 -0.78 -7.63
N LEU A 536 -18.42 0.19 -8.56
CA LEU A 536 -18.52 1.61 -8.19
C LEU A 536 -19.93 1.98 -7.75
N VAL A 537 -20.95 1.36 -8.33
CA VAL A 537 -22.32 1.43 -7.81
C VAL A 537 -22.39 0.84 -6.39
N THR A 538 -21.68 -0.26 -6.15
CA THR A 538 -21.58 -0.85 -4.81
C THR A 538 -20.91 0.09 -3.80
N CYS A 539 -19.76 0.68 -4.14
CA CYS A 539 -19.09 1.66 -3.28
C CYS A 539 -19.95 2.90 -3.01
N LEU A 540 -20.71 3.37 -4.01
CA LEU A 540 -21.64 4.50 -3.86
C LEU A 540 -22.73 4.20 -2.84
N LEU A 541 -23.43 3.07 -3.00
CA LEU A 541 -24.49 2.66 -2.08
C LEU A 541 -23.94 2.45 -0.67
N CYS A 542 -22.75 1.85 -0.55
CA CYS A 542 -22.06 1.67 0.73
C CYS A 542 -21.75 3.02 1.41
N LEU A 543 -21.19 3.99 0.70
CA LEU A 543 -20.89 5.31 1.28
C LEU A 543 -22.16 6.06 1.70
N ILE A 544 -23.20 6.02 0.87
CA ILE A 544 -24.48 6.66 1.18
C ILE A 544 -25.14 5.98 2.38
N SER A 545 -25.18 4.65 2.44
CA SER A 545 -25.76 3.91 3.58
C SER A 545 -25.07 4.21 4.91
N HIS A 546 -23.86 4.76 4.87
CA HIS A 546 -23.05 5.17 6.01
C HIS A 546 -23.01 6.71 6.21
N GLY A 547 -23.93 7.45 5.58
CA GLY A 547 -24.16 8.87 5.88
C GLY A 547 -23.24 9.87 5.18
N VAL A 548 -22.54 9.45 4.12
CA VAL A 548 -21.78 10.40 3.28
C VAL A 548 -22.74 11.30 2.50
N ASP A 549 -22.61 12.63 2.67
CA ASP A 549 -23.57 13.60 2.14
C ASP A 549 -23.45 13.76 0.61
N SER A 550 -24.49 13.31 -0.09
CA SER A 550 -24.62 13.41 -1.55
C SER A 550 -24.84 14.83 -2.08
N ARG A 551 -25.17 15.80 -1.22
CA ARG A 551 -25.36 17.21 -1.60
C ARG A 551 -24.09 18.05 -1.46
N SER A 552 -23.03 17.48 -0.88
CA SER A 552 -21.78 18.21 -0.67
C SER A 552 -21.32 18.83 -1.99
N LYS A 553 -21.01 20.13 -2.00
CA LYS A 553 -20.50 20.80 -3.20
C LYS A 553 -19.02 21.09 -3.09
N ALA A 554 -18.30 20.96 -4.20
CA ALA A 554 -16.88 21.23 -4.29
C ALA A 554 -16.58 22.18 -5.45
N ASN A 555 -15.54 23.00 -5.32
CA ASN A 555 -15.02 23.80 -6.43
C ASN A 555 -14.26 22.87 -7.39
N VAL A 556 -14.82 22.65 -8.58
CA VAL A 556 -14.32 21.72 -9.58
C VAL A 556 -14.04 22.42 -10.90
N SER A 557 -12.87 22.17 -11.48
CA SER A 557 -12.55 22.47 -12.88
C SER A 557 -12.28 21.15 -13.61
N LEU A 558 -13.09 20.83 -14.61
CA LEU A 558 -12.91 19.63 -15.42
C LEU A 558 -11.59 19.64 -16.18
N ASN A 559 -11.16 20.80 -16.68
CA ASN A 559 -9.89 20.93 -17.38
C ASN A 559 -8.72 20.67 -16.43
N ALA A 560 -8.77 21.19 -15.20
CA ALA A 560 -7.73 20.93 -14.20
C ALA A 560 -7.69 19.46 -13.74
N LEU A 561 -8.86 18.82 -13.62
CA LEU A 561 -8.97 17.39 -13.26
C LEU A 561 -8.43 16.49 -14.37
N LEU A 562 -8.83 16.75 -15.61
CA LEU A 562 -8.46 15.95 -16.79
C LEU A 562 -7.11 16.35 -17.40
N GLN A 563 -6.46 17.38 -16.86
CA GLN A 563 -5.21 17.94 -17.36
C GLN A 563 -5.31 18.39 -18.82
N PHE A 564 -6.46 18.93 -19.22
CA PHE A 564 -6.59 19.59 -20.51
C PHE A 564 -5.95 20.97 -20.46
N ASP A 565 -5.29 21.37 -21.55
CA ASP A 565 -4.77 22.73 -21.72
C ASP A 565 -5.95 23.71 -21.79
N GLY A 566 -6.36 24.22 -20.63
CA GLY A 566 -7.36 25.26 -20.50
C GLY A 566 -6.79 26.63 -20.85
N PRO A 567 -7.61 27.62 -21.24
CA PRO A 567 -7.15 28.98 -21.44
C PRO A 567 -6.59 29.53 -20.12
N GLU A 568 -5.28 29.82 -20.07
CA GLU A 568 -4.54 30.28 -18.88
C GLU A 568 -5.10 31.57 -18.23
N ASN A 569 -6.04 32.25 -18.89
CA ASN A 569 -6.49 33.60 -18.56
C ASN A 569 -7.88 33.69 -17.89
N GLN A 570 -8.58 32.58 -17.59
CA GLN A 570 -9.90 32.63 -16.95
C GLN A 570 -10.10 31.52 -15.92
N CYS A 571 -10.86 31.81 -14.86
CA CYS A 571 -11.38 30.80 -13.94
C CYS A 571 -12.48 29.98 -14.64
N ASP A 572 -12.30 28.68 -14.72
CA ASP A 572 -13.28 27.73 -15.26
C ASP A 572 -13.84 26.77 -14.20
N HIS A 573 -13.46 26.96 -12.93
CA HIS A 573 -13.99 26.15 -11.85
C HIS A 573 -15.40 26.62 -11.45
N GLN A 574 -16.22 25.66 -11.06
CA GLN A 574 -17.59 25.87 -10.62
C GLN A 574 -17.88 24.98 -9.41
N GLU A 575 -18.81 25.42 -8.58
CA GLU A 575 -19.25 24.65 -7.42
C GLU A 575 -20.25 23.58 -7.87
N LEU A 576 -19.84 22.31 -7.80
CA LEU A 576 -20.64 21.17 -8.27
C LEU A 576 -20.89 20.16 -7.16
N SER A 577 -22.08 19.59 -7.13
CA SER A 577 -22.37 18.34 -6.42
C SER A 577 -21.76 17.13 -7.14
N PRO A 578 -21.69 15.95 -6.51
CA PRO A 578 -21.19 14.74 -7.16
C PRO A 578 -22.06 14.32 -8.36
N SER A 579 -23.38 14.53 -8.27
CA SER A 579 -24.33 14.27 -9.36
C SER A 579 -24.11 15.22 -10.54
N GLU A 580 -23.99 16.53 -10.27
CA GLU A 580 -23.69 17.55 -11.28
C GLU A 580 -22.34 17.25 -11.98
N LEU A 581 -21.33 16.83 -11.22
CA LEU A 581 -20.03 16.40 -11.77
C LEU A 581 -20.15 15.16 -12.67
N ALA A 582 -20.90 14.14 -12.22
CA ALA A 582 -21.11 12.91 -13.00
C ALA A 582 -21.85 13.18 -14.32
N GLU A 583 -22.80 14.12 -14.32
CA GLU A 583 -23.49 14.55 -15.53
C GLU A 583 -22.55 15.18 -16.55
N GLN A 584 -21.64 16.06 -16.11
CA GLN A 584 -20.72 16.74 -17.03
C GLN A 584 -19.69 15.81 -17.66
N PHE A 585 -19.14 14.84 -16.91
CA PHE A 585 -18.34 13.76 -17.48
C PHE A 585 -19.15 12.94 -18.47
N GLY A 586 -20.40 12.62 -18.11
CA GLY A 586 -21.32 11.85 -18.92
C GLY A 586 -21.58 12.46 -20.30
N ALA A 587 -21.95 13.75 -20.32
CA ALA A 587 -22.26 14.49 -21.53
C ALA A 587 -21.06 14.58 -22.49
N SER A 588 -19.85 14.65 -21.95
CA SER A 588 -18.63 14.93 -22.72
C SER A 588 -17.97 13.66 -23.28
N LEU A 589 -18.04 12.52 -22.57
CA LEU A 589 -17.12 11.40 -22.79
C LEU A 589 -17.77 10.02 -22.96
N GLN A 590 -19.08 9.87 -22.72
CA GLN A 590 -19.77 8.57 -22.80
C GLN A 590 -19.64 7.87 -24.16
N ASN A 591 -19.50 8.60 -25.25
CA ASN A 591 -19.45 8.03 -26.60
C ASN A 591 -18.23 7.13 -26.84
N TYR A 592 -17.19 7.26 -26.01
CA TYR A 592 -15.98 6.44 -26.11
C TYR A 592 -16.04 5.16 -25.25
N TRP A 593 -17.08 5.00 -24.43
CA TRP A 593 -17.21 3.87 -23.52
C TRP A 593 -17.98 2.69 -24.11
N THR A 594 -17.65 1.50 -23.63
CA THR A 594 -18.37 0.28 -24.01
C THR A 594 -19.84 0.37 -23.58
N PRO A 595 -20.76 -0.39 -24.23
CA PRO A 595 -22.17 -0.40 -23.84
C PRO A 595 -22.39 -0.75 -22.36
N LYS A 596 -21.60 -1.69 -21.81
CA LYS A 596 -21.69 -2.09 -20.39
C LYS A 596 -21.31 -0.93 -19.46
N VAL A 597 -20.17 -0.29 -19.71
CA VAL A 597 -19.71 0.88 -18.94
C VAL A 597 -20.73 2.03 -19.02
N ARG A 598 -21.30 2.30 -20.19
CA ARG A 598 -22.35 3.34 -20.33
C ARG A 598 -23.58 3.03 -19.48
N THR A 599 -24.03 1.78 -19.44
CA THR A 599 -25.14 1.37 -18.58
C THR A 599 -24.76 1.55 -17.11
N GLY A 600 -23.60 1.07 -16.70
CA GLY A 600 -23.10 1.24 -15.34
C GLY A 600 -23.03 2.69 -14.90
N TRP A 601 -22.48 3.55 -15.75
CA TRP A 601 -22.37 4.99 -15.50
C TRP A 601 -23.72 5.64 -15.34
N LYS A 602 -24.70 5.30 -16.19
CA LYS A 602 -26.06 5.83 -16.07
C LYS A 602 -26.75 5.38 -14.79
N VAL A 603 -26.59 4.11 -14.39
CA VAL A 603 -27.10 3.63 -13.09
C VAL A 603 -26.46 4.43 -11.95
N PHE A 604 -25.14 4.54 -11.94
CA PHE A 604 -24.38 5.31 -10.96
C PHE A 604 -24.86 6.77 -10.87
N GLN A 605 -24.99 7.46 -12.00
CA GLN A 605 -25.47 8.85 -12.07
C GLN A 605 -26.92 8.98 -11.58
N ARG A 606 -27.81 8.06 -11.95
CA ARG A 606 -29.22 8.09 -11.53
C ARG A 606 -29.38 7.86 -10.04
N LEU A 607 -28.62 6.93 -9.46
CA LEU A 607 -28.62 6.69 -8.02
C LEU A 607 -28.13 7.91 -7.25
N LEU A 608 -27.03 8.53 -7.69
CA LEU A 608 -26.53 9.79 -7.11
C LEU A 608 -27.61 10.88 -7.10
N SER A 609 -28.26 11.13 -8.25
CA SER A 609 -29.30 12.15 -8.36
C SER A 609 -30.53 11.85 -7.50
N ILE A 610 -30.96 10.59 -7.40
CA ILE A 610 -32.07 10.20 -6.53
C ILE A 610 -31.72 10.48 -5.08
N CYS A 611 -30.54 10.04 -4.61
CA CYS A 611 -30.14 10.23 -3.24
C CYS A 611 -29.97 11.72 -2.88
N GLU A 612 -29.40 12.53 -3.78
CA GLU A 612 -29.29 13.99 -3.58
C GLU A 612 -30.65 14.65 -3.34
N ASN A 613 -31.66 14.34 -4.17
CA ASN A 613 -33.01 14.89 -4.06
C ASN A 613 -33.72 14.45 -2.76
N GLU A 614 -33.54 13.19 -2.34
CA GLU A 614 -34.14 12.68 -1.10
C GLU A 614 -33.57 13.40 0.13
N PHE A 615 -32.26 13.69 0.13
CA PHE A 615 -31.62 14.49 1.18
C PHE A 615 -32.12 15.95 1.22
N GLU A 616 -32.61 16.52 0.12
CA GLU A 616 -33.25 17.84 0.14
C GLU A 616 -34.62 17.79 0.84
N SER A 617 -35.42 16.76 0.55
CA SER A 617 -36.77 16.61 1.11
C SER A 617 -36.81 16.37 2.62
N HIS A 618 -35.80 15.72 3.19
CA HIS A 618 -35.73 15.46 4.64
C HIS A 618 -35.53 16.74 5.47
N ARG A 619 -34.74 17.68 4.97
CA ARG A 619 -34.40 18.92 5.70
C ARG A 619 -35.58 19.88 5.84
N GLU A 620 -36.57 19.78 4.96
CA GLU A 620 -37.82 20.55 5.03
C GLU A 620 -38.81 19.96 6.07
N ASN A 621 -38.66 18.68 6.42
CA ASN A 621 -39.51 17.98 7.40
C ASN A 621 -38.87 17.88 8.80
N ASP A 622 -37.54 17.92 8.93
CA ASP A 622 -36.82 17.82 10.22
C ASP A 622 -36.98 19.07 11.13
N THR A 623 -37.80 20.05 10.75
CA THR A 623 -38.23 21.14 11.65
C THR A 623 -39.32 20.71 12.64
N GLU A 624 -39.84 19.48 12.57
CA GLU A 624 -40.83 18.95 13.51
C GLU A 624 -40.29 17.70 14.24
N GLU A 625 -39.92 17.91 15.52
CA GLU A 625 -39.83 16.94 16.63
C GLU A 625 -38.96 15.67 16.43
N GLU A 626 -37.69 15.75 16.86
CA GLU A 626 -36.91 14.57 17.27
C GLU A 626 -37.57 13.95 18.53
N ASP A 627 -38.44 12.96 18.35
CA ASP A 627 -38.97 12.12 19.44
C ASP A 627 -37.89 11.12 19.90
N GLU A 628 -37.00 11.58 20.79
CA GLU A 628 -36.08 10.71 21.53
C GLU A 628 -36.87 9.78 22.47
N GLY A 629 -37.43 8.67 21.96
CA GLY A 629 -38.06 7.69 22.85
C GLY A 629 -38.90 6.56 22.24
N SER A 630 -39.18 6.52 20.94
CA SER A 630 -40.01 5.44 20.37
C SER A 630 -39.20 4.16 20.15
N ALA A 631 -39.65 3.03 20.72
CA ALA A 631 -39.11 1.71 20.42
C ALA A 631 -39.23 1.41 18.90
N PRO A 632 -38.24 0.73 18.29
CA PRO A 632 -38.25 0.46 16.86
C PRO A 632 -39.52 -0.27 16.46
N SER A 633 -40.18 0.23 15.43
CA SER A 633 -41.39 -0.41 14.91
C SER A 633 -41.02 -1.45 13.85
N ASN A 634 -41.86 -2.48 13.67
CA ASN A 634 -41.69 -3.43 12.56
C ASN A 634 -41.74 -2.73 11.17
N GLU A 635 -42.15 -1.47 11.08
CA GLU A 635 -42.18 -0.68 9.85
C GLU A 635 -40.77 -0.23 9.38
N GLU A 636 -39.74 -0.38 10.23
CA GLU A 636 -38.35 -0.04 9.94
C GLU A 636 -37.55 -1.18 9.28
N PHE A 637 -38.21 -2.32 9.03
CA PHE A 637 -37.61 -3.52 8.44
C PHE A 637 -38.37 -3.99 7.19
N ILE A 638 -37.65 -4.51 6.21
CA ILE A 638 -38.14 -4.95 4.92
C ILE A 638 -37.87 -6.46 4.79
N GLY A 639 -38.93 -7.25 4.71
CA GLY A 639 -38.84 -8.71 4.53
C GLY A 639 -40.14 -9.43 4.92
N ALA A 640 -40.26 -10.69 4.49
CA ALA A 640 -41.44 -11.51 4.80
C ALA A 640 -41.39 -12.15 6.21
N ILE A 641 -40.19 -12.26 6.78
CA ILE A 641 -39.95 -12.88 8.08
C ILE A 641 -39.71 -11.76 9.11
N PRO A 642 -40.17 -11.89 10.36
CA PRO A 642 -39.82 -10.95 11.41
C PRO A 642 -38.30 -10.77 11.53
N PRO A 643 -37.79 -9.54 11.75
CA PRO A 643 -36.37 -9.29 11.94
C PRO A 643 -35.80 -10.10 13.12
N GLU A 644 -34.56 -10.59 12.97
CA GLU A 644 -33.79 -11.20 14.06
C GLU A 644 -33.55 -10.14 15.16
N GLU A 645 -33.52 -10.52 16.44
CA GLU A 645 -33.35 -9.60 17.59
C GLU A 645 -32.11 -8.69 17.43
N ARG A 646 -31.01 -9.25 16.93
CA ARG A 646 -29.76 -8.50 16.65
C ARG A 646 -29.92 -7.42 15.59
N LEU A 647 -30.81 -7.61 14.62
CA LEU A 647 -31.06 -6.59 13.61
C LEU A 647 -31.74 -5.36 14.22
N PHE A 648 -32.56 -5.55 15.27
CA PHE A 648 -33.11 -4.43 16.05
C PHE A 648 -32.01 -3.72 16.84
N GLU A 649 -31.14 -4.46 17.52
CA GLU A 649 -30.02 -3.90 18.31
C GLU A 649 -29.12 -3.04 17.41
N ASN A 650 -28.65 -3.60 16.29
CA ASN A 650 -27.83 -2.87 15.32
C ASN A 650 -28.53 -1.64 14.75
N HIS A 651 -29.84 -1.73 14.48
CA HIS A 651 -30.60 -0.57 13.99
C HIS A 651 -30.59 0.58 15.01
N ASN A 652 -30.87 0.28 16.28
CA ASN A 652 -30.93 1.28 17.34
C ASN A 652 -29.58 1.93 17.65
N GLU A 653 -28.51 1.12 17.62
CA GLU A 653 -27.18 1.56 18.01
C GLU A 653 -26.45 2.27 16.87
N ASN A 654 -26.56 1.73 15.65
CA ASN A 654 -25.68 2.10 14.54
C ASN A 654 -26.39 2.75 13.34
N HIS A 655 -27.72 2.64 13.20
CA HIS A 655 -28.45 3.07 11.99
C HIS A 655 -29.39 4.26 12.22
N LYS A 656 -28.91 5.32 12.89
CA LYS A 656 -29.73 6.50 13.28
C LYS A 656 -30.10 7.46 12.13
N GLY A 657 -30.25 6.98 10.89
CA GLY A 657 -30.57 7.83 9.76
C GLY A 657 -31.22 7.10 8.58
N ARG A 658 -32.25 7.73 8.00
CA ARG A 658 -32.81 7.34 6.69
C ARG A 658 -31.90 7.88 5.58
N PHE A 659 -30.72 7.29 5.41
CA PHE A 659 -29.72 7.80 4.46
C PHE A 659 -30.11 7.68 2.99
N PHE A 660 -31.10 6.84 2.67
CA PHE A 660 -31.75 6.77 1.36
C PHE A 660 -33.08 7.54 1.31
N GLY A 661 -33.34 8.36 2.32
CA GLY A 661 -34.60 9.07 2.51
C GLY A 661 -35.81 8.15 2.58
N ASN A 662 -36.86 8.47 1.81
CA ASN A 662 -38.08 7.65 1.75
C ASN A 662 -37.99 6.52 0.72
N ARG A 663 -36.86 6.38 0.03
CA ARG A 663 -36.63 5.37 -1.02
C ARG A 663 -36.15 4.04 -0.46
N THR A 664 -37.07 3.33 0.19
CA THR A 664 -36.84 1.98 0.72
C THR A 664 -36.43 0.98 -0.35
N ASP A 665 -36.81 1.19 -1.61
CA ASP A 665 -36.39 0.38 -2.75
C ASP A 665 -34.89 0.52 -3.07
N ILE A 666 -34.28 1.69 -2.82
CA ILE A 666 -32.83 1.88 -2.94
C ILE A 666 -32.09 1.22 -1.76
N ALA A 667 -32.67 1.28 -0.56
CA ALA A 667 -32.16 0.53 0.58
C ALA A 667 -32.17 -0.99 0.32
N THR A 668 -33.26 -1.51 -0.25
CA THR A 668 -33.35 -2.91 -0.69
C THR A 668 -32.37 -3.23 -1.81
N LEU A 669 -32.10 -2.29 -2.72
CA LEU A 669 -31.02 -2.45 -3.70
C LEU A 669 -29.65 -2.60 -3.02
N TRP A 670 -29.35 -1.82 -1.98
CA TRP A 670 -28.11 -1.97 -1.21
C TRP A 670 -28.01 -3.36 -0.56
N ALA A 671 -29.08 -3.86 0.05
CA ALA A 671 -29.14 -5.22 0.59
C ALA A 671 -28.91 -6.28 -0.52
N ALA A 672 -29.50 -6.08 -1.70
CA ALA A 672 -29.32 -6.98 -2.84
C ALA A 672 -27.90 -6.99 -3.38
N VAL A 673 -27.25 -5.83 -3.44
CA VAL A 673 -25.85 -5.71 -3.86
C VAL A 673 -24.90 -6.40 -2.87
N GLN A 674 -25.16 -6.27 -1.56
CA GLN A 674 -24.42 -7.03 -0.55
C GLN A 674 -24.57 -8.53 -0.77
N ALA A 675 -25.80 -9.01 -0.96
CA ALA A 675 -26.04 -10.42 -1.25
C ALA A 675 -25.33 -10.90 -2.52
N GLU A 676 -25.30 -10.11 -3.59
CA GLU A 676 -24.57 -10.44 -4.83
C GLU A 676 -23.08 -10.68 -4.57
N PHE A 677 -22.37 -9.73 -3.93
CA PHE A 677 -20.94 -9.93 -3.65
C PHE A 677 -20.66 -10.90 -2.51
N LEU A 678 -21.65 -11.27 -1.69
CA LEU A 678 -21.50 -12.30 -0.65
C LEU A 678 -21.82 -13.72 -1.15
N THR A 679 -22.49 -13.87 -2.29
CA THR A 679 -22.93 -15.18 -2.80
C THR A 679 -22.25 -15.59 -4.11
N TYR A 680 -21.76 -14.63 -4.91
CA TYR A 680 -21.31 -14.92 -6.27
C TYR A 680 -19.83 -14.57 -6.54
N ARG A 681 -19.10 -15.51 -7.14
CA ARG A 681 -17.76 -15.33 -7.70
C ARG A 681 -17.70 -15.85 -9.13
N ARG A 682 -16.81 -15.27 -9.93
CA ARG A 682 -16.52 -15.78 -11.28
C ARG A 682 -15.73 -17.08 -11.17
N LEU A 683 -16.34 -18.18 -11.61
CA LEU A 683 -15.75 -19.52 -11.46
C LEU A 683 -14.70 -19.83 -12.51
N ASP A 684 -14.94 -19.42 -13.75
CA ASP A 684 -14.05 -19.65 -14.89
C ASP A 684 -14.15 -18.50 -15.91
N GLU A 685 -13.36 -18.59 -16.98
CA GLU A 685 -13.32 -17.54 -18.02
C GLU A 685 -14.62 -17.42 -18.82
N SER A 686 -15.45 -18.46 -18.85
CA SER A 686 -16.75 -18.46 -19.53
C SER A 686 -17.88 -17.88 -18.68
N SER A 687 -17.69 -17.90 -17.35
CA SER A 687 -18.63 -17.37 -16.38
C SER A 687 -18.71 -15.84 -16.46
N ASN A 688 -19.92 -15.32 -16.26
CA ASN A 688 -20.16 -13.88 -16.12
C ASN A 688 -19.49 -13.33 -14.86
N TRP A 689 -19.34 -12.00 -14.82
CA TRP A 689 -18.79 -11.30 -13.67
C TRP A 689 -19.82 -11.04 -12.57
N THR A 690 -21.09 -10.97 -12.94
CA THR A 690 -22.26 -10.89 -12.04
C THR A 690 -23.13 -12.12 -12.25
N SER A 691 -23.89 -12.48 -11.22
CA SER A 691 -24.83 -13.59 -11.24
C SER A 691 -26.00 -13.31 -12.18
N ASP A 692 -26.75 -14.36 -12.52
CA ASP A 692 -28.01 -14.23 -13.25
C ASP A 692 -29.12 -13.56 -12.42
N TYR A 693 -28.86 -13.24 -11.15
CA TYR A 693 -29.77 -12.53 -10.27
C TYR A 693 -29.59 -11.01 -10.28
N PHE A 694 -28.53 -10.50 -10.92
CA PHE A 694 -28.24 -9.07 -10.97
C PHE A 694 -28.03 -8.57 -12.41
N ASP A 695 -29.00 -7.82 -12.93
CA ASP A 695 -28.97 -7.24 -14.28
C ASP A 695 -28.96 -5.71 -14.24
N MET A 696 -27.80 -5.12 -14.53
CA MET A 696 -27.60 -3.66 -14.61
C MET A 696 -28.46 -2.97 -15.69
N GLN A 697 -28.80 -3.65 -16.78
CA GLN A 697 -29.66 -3.09 -17.83
C GLN A 697 -31.11 -3.00 -17.37
N LEU A 698 -31.59 -4.05 -16.70
CA LEU A 698 -32.94 -4.06 -16.12
C LEU A 698 -33.06 -2.98 -15.03
N LEU A 699 -32.05 -2.90 -14.16
CA LEU A 699 -31.96 -1.86 -13.14
C LEU A 699 -32.02 -0.45 -13.74
N LEU A 700 -31.23 -0.18 -14.79
CA LEU A 700 -31.26 1.10 -15.48
C LEU A 700 -32.65 1.44 -16.04
N LYS A 701 -33.32 0.48 -16.69
CA LYS A 701 -34.65 0.70 -17.26
C LYS A 701 -35.67 1.06 -16.19
N ARG A 702 -35.63 0.41 -15.02
CA ARG A 702 -36.52 0.70 -13.88
C ARG A 702 -36.25 2.11 -13.35
N LEU A 703 -34.97 2.46 -13.15
CA LEU A 703 -34.54 3.80 -12.71
C LEU A 703 -34.98 4.90 -13.69
N GLU A 704 -34.81 4.71 -15.00
CA GLU A 704 -35.19 5.71 -16.02
C GLU A 704 -36.71 5.91 -16.12
N ARG A 705 -37.51 4.93 -15.70
CA ARG A 705 -38.98 5.00 -15.71
C ARG A 705 -39.58 5.49 -14.39
N GLY A 706 -38.75 5.65 -13.34
CA GLY A 706 -39.24 5.92 -11.99
C GLY A 706 -40.05 4.77 -11.40
N GLU A 707 -39.82 3.55 -11.88
CA GLU A 707 -40.42 2.33 -11.31
C GLU A 707 -39.70 1.97 -10.01
N THR A 708 -40.34 1.17 -9.14
CA THR A 708 -39.71 0.61 -7.94
C THR A 708 -38.43 -0.14 -8.33
N VAL A 709 -37.32 0.24 -7.69
CA VAL A 709 -36.02 -0.34 -7.96
C VAL A 709 -35.95 -1.72 -7.33
N SER A 710 -35.75 -2.73 -8.17
CA SER A 710 -35.63 -4.11 -7.74
C SER A 710 -34.72 -4.87 -8.70
N VAL A 711 -34.13 -5.96 -8.21
CA VAL A 711 -33.36 -6.94 -8.98
C VAL A 711 -33.93 -8.32 -8.73
N LYS A 712 -33.48 -9.33 -9.47
CA LYS A 712 -34.09 -10.66 -9.40
C LYS A 712 -33.94 -11.32 -8.02
N LEU A 713 -32.86 -11.03 -7.26
CA LEU A 713 -32.74 -11.46 -5.85
C LEU A 713 -33.95 -11.01 -5.00
N VAL A 714 -34.45 -9.80 -5.24
CA VAL A 714 -35.58 -9.22 -4.52
C VAL A 714 -36.89 -9.77 -5.09
N ASP A 715 -37.04 -9.76 -6.41
CA ASP A 715 -38.26 -10.22 -7.10
C ASP A 715 -38.56 -11.71 -6.81
N ASP A 716 -37.51 -12.54 -6.64
CA ASP A 716 -37.63 -13.97 -6.31
C ASP A 716 -37.76 -14.23 -4.79
N GLY A 717 -37.71 -13.19 -3.94
CA GLY A 717 -37.85 -13.33 -2.47
C GLY A 717 -36.66 -14.01 -1.79
N LEU A 718 -35.47 -13.88 -2.35
CA LEU A 718 -34.26 -14.57 -1.89
C LEU A 718 -33.48 -13.80 -0.81
N LEU A 719 -33.79 -12.51 -0.58
CA LEU A 719 -33.14 -11.71 0.45
C LEU A 719 -33.73 -11.98 1.83
N LYS A 720 -32.87 -12.04 2.85
CA LYS A 720 -33.31 -11.99 4.24
C LYS A 720 -33.92 -10.63 4.58
N THR A 721 -34.67 -10.63 5.69
CA THR A 721 -35.19 -9.40 6.29
C THR A 721 -34.04 -8.47 6.64
N HIS A 722 -34.15 -7.22 6.19
CA HIS A 722 -33.12 -6.20 6.33
C HIS A 722 -33.72 -4.89 6.83
N CYS A 723 -32.88 -4.00 7.32
CA CYS A 723 -33.32 -2.69 7.77
C CYS A 723 -33.67 -1.77 6.58
N THR A 724 -34.53 -0.78 6.79
CA THR A 724 -34.82 0.32 5.85
C THR A 724 -33.60 1.18 5.48
N CYS A 725 -32.48 1.06 6.19
CA CYS A 725 -31.18 1.61 5.77
C CYS A 725 -30.40 0.67 4.82
N GLY A 726 -30.94 -0.49 4.48
CA GLY A 726 -30.37 -1.49 3.58
C GLY A 726 -29.35 -2.44 4.22
N HIS A 727 -29.10 -2.32 5.53
CA HIS A 727 -28.19 -3.23 6.24
C HIS A 727 -28.85 -4.58 6.52
N LEU A 728 -28.10 -5.64 6.23
CA LEU A 728 -28.44 -7.02 6.56
C LEU A 728 -28.18 -7.30 8.05
N PRO A 729 -28.71 -8.40 8.61
CA PRO A 729 -28.36 -8.85 9.96
C PRO A 729 -26.84 -9.04 10.03
N ALA A 730 -26.12 -8.33 10.90
CA ALA A 730 -24.68 -8.52 11.08
C ALA A 730 -24.43 -9.14 12.45
N PHE A 731 -23.44 -10.03 12.55
CA PHE A 731 -23.27 -10.87 13.74
C PHE A 731 -22.81 -10.12 14.99
N ASN A 732 -22.24 -8.90 14.89
CA ASN A 732 -21.70 -8.09 15.99
C ASN A 732 -21.71 -6.58 15.63
N PHE A 733 -21.13 -5.73 16.51
CA PHE A 733 -20.77 -4.33 16.23
C PHE A 733 -19.99 -4.10 14.93
N ASP A 734 -19.40 -5.15 14.36
CA ASP A 734 -18.62 -5.06 13.12
C ASP A 734 -19.46 -4.68 11.91
N ASN A 735 -20.80 -4.72 11.97
CA ASN A 735 -21.76 -4.43 10.87
C ASN A 735 -21.40 -5.11 9.53
N ILE A 736 -20.57 -6.16 9.54
CA ILE A 736 -20.27 -6.97 8.36
C ILE A 736 -21.30 -8.09 8.29
N ALA A 737 -22.03 -8.10 7.19
CA ALA A 737 -22.91 -9.20 6.84
C ALA A 737 -22.11 -10.39 6.31
N THR A 738 -22.44 -11.58 6.78
CA THR A 738 -21.93 -12.86 6.28
C THR A 738 -22.84 -13.41 5.18
N LEU A 739 -22.39 -14.47 4.50
CA LEU A 739 -23.23 -15.20 3.55
C LEU A 739 -24.56 -15.66 4.18
N HIS A 740 -24.53 -16.09 5.44
CA HIS A 740 -25.72 -16.56 6.15
C HIS A 740 -26.75 -15.44 6.40
N ASP A 741 -26.31 -14.19 6.35
CA ASP A 741 -27.12 -13.01 6.62
C ASP A 741 -27.81 -12.48 5.37
N ALA A 742 -27.26 -12.79 4.20
CA ALA A 742 -27.68 -12.22 2.95
C ALA A 742 -28.95 -12.84 2.39
N THR A 743 -29.06 -14.18 2.42
CA THR A 743 -30.09 -14.91 1.66
C THR A 743 -30.90 -15.88 2.50
N THR A 744 -32.17 -16.07 2.12
CA THR A 744 -33.10 -17.02 2.74
C THR A 744 -32.79 -18.47 2.33
N GLU A 745 -32.17 -18.66 1.17
CA GLU A 745 -31.77 -19.94 0.60
C GLU A 745 -30.28 -19.95 0.24
N TYR A 746 -29.67 -21.14 0.17
CA TYR A 746 -28.28 -21.29 -0.25
C TYR A 746 -28.16 -21.26 -1.77
N ILE A 747 -27.82 -20.08 -2.31
CA ILE A 747 -27.64 -19.84 -3.76
C ILE A 747 -26.19 -19.54 -4.13
N ALA A 748 -25.27 -19.66 -3.17
CA ALA A 748 -23.88 -19.25 -3.34
C ALA A 748 -23.09 -20.22 -4.23
N ASN A 749 -22.10 -19.70 -4.96
CA ASN A 749 -21.15 -20.50 -5.75
C ASN A 749 -19.72 -20.44 -5.17
N LEU A 750 -19.61 -20.29 -3.86
CA LEU A 750 -18.34 -20.01 -3.18
C LEU A 750 -17.54 -21.26 -2.78
N ASP A 751 -18.12 -22.45 -2.92
CA ASP A 751 -17.55 -23.74 -2.51
C ASP A 751 -16.45 -24.25 -3.44
N VAL A 752 -15.47 -23.39 -3.73
CA VAL A 752 -14.25 -23.73 -4.48
C VAL A 752 -13.07 -23.70 -3.53
N TRP A 753 -12.86 -24.80 -2.82
CA TRP A 753 -11.90 -24.95 -1.72
C TRP A 753 -10.46 -24.51 -2.06
N GLN A 754 -10.03 -24.64 -3.32
CA GLN A 754 -8.68 -24.21 -3.71
C GLN A 754 -8.54 -22.68 -3.84
N ARG A 755 -9.64 -21.93 -3.79
CA ARG A 755 -9.68 -20.47 -3.96
C ARG A 755 -10.39 -19.72 -2.81
N ALA A 756 -11.10 -20.43 -1.95
CA ALA A 756 -11.73 -19.87 -0.76
C ALA A 756 -10.80 -19.96 0.45
N THR A 757 -10.79 -18.93 1.29
CA THR A 757 -10.40 -19.03 2.71
C THR A 757 -11.59 -18.64 3.58
N TYR A 758 -11.50 -19.00 4.86
CA TYR A 758 -12.55 -18.78 5.84
C TYR A 758 -11.93 -18.04 7.03
N SER A 759 -12.60 -17.01 7.51
CA SER A 759 -12.20 -16.26 8.70
C SER A 759 -13.42 -16.02 9.58
N GLU A 760 -13.28 -16.29 10.86
CA GLU A 760 -14.32 -16.05 11.85
C GLU A 760 -14.35 -14.56 12.21
N LEU A 761 -15.54 -13.96 12.28
CA LEU A 761 -15.70 -12.62 12.85
C LEU A 761 -15.52 -12.71 14.37
N GLU A 762 -14.62 -11.91 14.95
CA GLU A 762 -14.40 -11.97 16.39
C GLU A 762 -15.60 -11.45 17.18
N ASP A 763 -15.94 -12.15 18.27
CA ASP A 763 -16.83 -11.61 19.28
C ASP A 763 -16.08 -10.58 20.13
N LYS A 764 -16.32 -9.29 19.85
CA LYS A 764 -15.67 -8.17 20.53
C LYS A 764 -16.19 -7.93 21.96
N TYR A 765 -17.11 -8.75 22.47
CA TYR A 765 -17.64 -8.70 23.83
C TYR A 765 -16.89 -9.61 24.82
N TRP A 766 -15.59 -9.39 25.06
CA TRP A 766 -14.88 -9.93 26.24
C TRP A 766 -13.86 -8.95 26.82
#